data_AF-A0A9P7X1M9-F1
#
_entry.id   AF-A0A9P7X1M9-F1
#
_cell.length_a   1.000
_cell.length_b   1.000
_cell.length_c   1.000
_cell.angle_alpha   90.00
_cell.angle_beta   90.00
_cell.angle_gamma   90.00
#
_symmetry.space_group_name_H-M   'P 1'
#
loop_
_entity.id
_entity.type
_entity.pdbx_description
1 polymer ?
#
loop_
_entity_poly.entity_id
_entity_poly.type
_entity_poly.pdbx_seq_one_letter_code
_entity_poly.pdbx_strand_id
1 'polypeptide(L)'
;MIMATLPVRTAILTLAGLIFVGLKPLQVILCYHTPISSFLVKFFLKALALGLSLFSFYPHLRTPSVYIWNCFFRPFLSRKPSGDHREHLDAFYQGQADVYDSTRPYILKGREMMLQLMASHLNAQPVLVGSGLPKKKIWVDIGGGTGWNIEVMDQYLPISTFDAVYLIDLCEPLLAVARKRFAKRGWKNVHVLCQDASKFVLPEWESGEVDPRGSVSVITLSYSLSMIPTFYPLLDRCDQVLDPQQGLIGVVDFYTSRDSTSTRERAIGTASKRVSWFSKWFWECFFHFDNIHLHASRRDYLEYKMGTIKSYNARNNFLGTWFISIPYYVFLGCSRQRDATAAARAFQVEAGNKIGQGQGGLITPVSPFFTSGFPSSNSLGVKSSTGGEDDMPDLSLGPSVLGETQDRGSKIWSPGHSRDQTRVEMEGTKKGVESDGMALVVKEQTIYDMGAPLSPFHYQLRKAWRVPYLEEKIHEQFKTHIYGWTWEDPRVDVERLGITKDDSILAITSAGDNVLHYAIAAGVERIHAVDMNPCQGHILELKLAAIQALEYSDFWKIFGEGRHPDFDILLTTKIAPFLSSHAFAYWKTHSDQFSNNFHLQGFSGWALRIVHFAFAVAGVSDDVKRLCKASTTMEQNKIWTEKLRPVFLNKFVCKFFLANPLFTWRTMGVPKNQVNCFLGDGSVEDFVKATLDPIPLHSTLKDTNYHYFLCLNGHYTPASCPLYLKPEGFQALKDAQVHNVFKLHTDTILNVLRGLEPESLTKIIVMDSLDWFDPIPPSTPLPLAGAQALDELDDNPEAAYEHLKSELDHEILEMRRVLKSGGIAVWRSAAKYPWYRQRFGLAGFKVRAIDIRGNGKAIDAVNMYASLWRAEKL
;
A
#
# COMPACT_ATOMS: atom_id res chain seq x y z
N MET A 1 8.98 -45.26 -17.06
CA MET A 1 8.47 -44.82 -18.39
C MET A 1 9.12 -43.50 -18.72
N ILE A 2 9.93 -43.47 -19.78
CA ILE A 2 10.77 -42.35 -20.21
C ILE A 2 9.86 -41.17 -20.59
N MET A 3 9.92 -40.05 -19.85
CA MET A 3 9.26 -38.82 -20.27
C MET A 3 10.00 -38.25 -21.47
N ALA A 4 9.33 -38.20 -22.62
CA ALA A 4 9.85 -37.53 -23.82
C ALA A 4 10.20 -36.06 -23.52
N THR A 5 11.39 -35.62 -23.93
CA THR A 5 11.83 -34.22 -23.87
C THR A 5 10.96 -33.34 -24.76
N LEU A 6 10.92 -32.01 -24.51
CA LEU A 6 10.13 -31.06 -25.30
C LEU A 6 10.27 -31.26 -26.83
N PRO A 7 11.48 -31.39 -27.41
CA PRO A 7 11.64 -31.64 -28.86
C PRO A 7 11.04 -32.97 -29.34
N VAL A 8 11.10 -34.03 -28.53
CA VAL A 8 10.49 -35.33 -28.88
C VAL A 8 8.97 -35.22 -28.90
N ARG A 9 8.37 -34.43 -27.99
CA ARG A 9 6.91 -34.18 -27.99
C ARG A 9 6.48 -33.34 -29.18
N THR A 10 7.25 -32.31 -29.55
CA THR A 10 6.97 -31.52 -30.75
C THR A 10 6.99 -32.41 -31.99
N ALA A 11 7.99 -33.29 -32.12
CA ALA A 11 8.07 -34.25 -33.21
C ALA A 11 6.86 -35.21 -33.25
N ILE A 12 6.40 -35.72 -32.10
CA ILE A 12 5.22 -36.59 -31.99
C ILE A 12 3.93 -35.85 -32.38
N LEU A 13 3.76 -34.60 -31.95
CA LEU A 13 2.60 -33.77 -32.31
C LEU A 13 2.62 -33.38 -33.79
N THR A 14 3.79 -33.04 -34.33
CA THR A 14 3.96 -32.79 -35.77
C THR A 14 3.62 -34.05 -36.57
N LEU A 15 4.06 -35.23 -36.15
CA LEU A 15 3.72 -36.50 -36.79
C LEU A 15 2.20 -36.79 -36.72
N ALA A 16 1.57 -36.57 -35.57
CA ALA A 16 0.11 -36.72 -35.43
C ALA A 16 -0.65 -35.73 -36.34
N GLY A 17 -0.19 -34.48 -36.42
CA GLY A 17 -0.73 -33.45 -37.31
C GLY A 17 -0.55 -33.79 -38.79
N LEU A 18 0.61 -34.31 -39.17
CA LEU A 18 0.89 -34.78 -40.54
C LEU A 18 0.01 -35.97 -40.94
N ILE A 19 -0.24 -36.92 -40.02
CA ILE A 19 -1.18 -38.03 -40.26
C ILE A 19 -2.61 -37.50 -40.44
N PHE A 20 -3.00 -36.47 -39.68
CA PHE A 20 -4.33 -35.88 -39.77
C PHE A 20 -4.55 -35.08 -41.08
N VAL A 21 -3.57 -34.26 -41.47
CA VAL A 21 -3.58 -33.48 -42.72
C VAL A 21 -3.43 -34.38 -43.94
N GLY A 22 -2.55 -35.38 -43.86
CA GLY A 22 -2.27 -36.37 -44.90
C GLY A 22 -3.23 -37.57 -44.92
N LEU A 23 -4.34 -37.54 -44.19
CA LEU A 23 -5.20 -38.72 -43.98
C LEU A 23 -5.71 -39.33 -45.30
N LYS A 24 -6.17 -38.49 -46.24
CA LYS A 24 -6.65 -38.94 -47.56
C LYS A 24 -5.54 -39.51 -48.45
N PRO A 25 -4.40 -38.81 -48.68
CA PRO A 25 -3.34 -39.36 -49.52
C PRO A 25 -2.70 -40.63 -48.92
N LEU A 26 -2.47 -40.69 -47.60
CA LEU A 26 -1.98 -41.91 -46.94
C LEU A 26 -2.96 -43.07 -47.06
N GLN A 27 -4.26 -42.81 -46.91
CA GLN A 27 -5.30 -43.82 -47.07
C GLN A 27 -5.30 -44.40 -48.48
N VAL A 28 -5.18 -43.57 -49.52
CA VAL A 28 -5.14 -44.01 -50.93
C VAL A 28 -3.91 -44.89 -51.19
N ILE A 29 -2.72 -44.46 -50.73
CA ILE A 29 -1.47 -45.19 -50.91
C ILE A 29 -1.51 -46.55 -50.18
N LEU A 30 -1.98 -46.57 -48.93
CA LEU A 30 -2.03 -47.80 -48.13
C LEU A 30 -3.06 -48.81 -48.67
N CYS A 31 -4.20 -48.33 -49.18
CA CYS A 31 -5.19 -49.22 -49.81
C CYS A 31 -4.73 -49.76 -51.16
N TYR A 32 -3.80 -49.07 -51.85
CA TYR A 32 -3.22 -49.56 -53.10
C TYR A 32 -2.20 -50.69 -52.86
N HIS A 33 -1.46 -50.64 -51.75
CA HIS A 33 -0.40 -51.60 -51.44
C HIS A 33 -0.81 -52.71 -50.45
N THR A 34 -2.03 -52.69 -49.90
CA THR A 34 -2.49 -53.69 -48.92
C THR A 34 -3.93 -54.13 -49.19
N PRO A 35 -4.30 -55.39 -48.90
CA PRO A 35 -5.66 -55.90 -49.12
C PRO A 35 -6.62 -55.49 -47.99
N ILE A 36 -6.40 -54.34 -47.34
CA ILE A 36 -7.15 -53.88 -46.18
C ILE A 36 -8.24 -52.91 -46.65
N SER A 37 -9.45 -53.02 -46.08
CA SER A 37 -10.53 -52.13 -46.46
C SER A 37 -10.21 -50.66 -46.13
N SER A 38 -10.63 -49.76 -47.02
CA SER A 38 -10.45 -48.31 -46.88
C SER A 38 -10.99 -47.76 -45.55
N PHE A 39 -12.05 -48.39 -45.02
CA PHE A 39 -12.60 -48.08 -43.72
C PHE A 39 -11.64 -48.43 -42.57
N LEU A 40 -11.04 -49.63 -42.59
CA LEU A 40 -10.07 -50.08 -41.59
C LEU A 40 -8.81 -49.22 -41.58
N VAL A 41 -8.24 -48.91 -42.76
CA VAL A 41 -7.05 -48.05 -42.87
C VAL A 41 -7.33 -46.66 -42.28
N LYS A 42 -8.49 -46.07 -42.60
CA LYS A 42 -8.91 -44.77 -42.05
C LYS A 42 -9.10 -44.83 -40.53
N PHE A 43 -9.67 -45.91 -40.01
CA PHE A 43 -9.83 -46.10 -38.57
C PHE A 43 -8.47 -46.19 -37.86
N PHE A 44 -7.55 -47.01 -38.36
CA PHE A 44 -6.21 -47.16 -37.78
C PHE A 44 -5.38 -45.87 -37.84
N LEU A 45 -5.40 -45.13 -38.95
CA LEU A 45 -4.68 -43.85 -39.05
C LEU A 45 -5.24 -42.81 -38.08
N LYS A 46 -6.57 -42.74 -37.92
CA LYS A 46 -7.20 -41.86 -36.92
C LYS A 46 -6.89 -42.30 -35.50
N ALA A 47 -6.94 -43.60 -35.21
CA ALA A 47 -6.59 -44.15 -33.90
C ALA A 47 -5.12 -43.93 -33.55
N LEU A 48 -4.21 -44.03 -34.53
CA LEU A 48 -2.79 -43.74 -34.38
C LEU A 48 -2.55 -42.25 -34.13
N ALA A 49 -3.15 -41.35 -34.92
CA ALA A 49 -3.05 -39.91 -34.72
C ALA A 49 -3.61 -39.48 -33.36
N LEU A 50 -4.74 -40.05 -32.95
CA LEU A 50 -5.34 -39.82 -31.63
C LEU A 50 -4.44 -40.39 -30.51
N GLY A 51 -3.91 -41.60 -30.67
CA GLY A 51 -3.00 -42.24 -29.71
C GLY A 51 -1.70 -41.46 -29.52
N LEU A 52 -1.09 -40.97 -30.61
CA LEU A 52 0.10 -40.11 -30.57
C LEU A 52 -0.20 -38.76 -29.91
N SER A 53 -1.35 -38.16 -30.20
CA SER A 53 -1.81 -36.93 -29.56
C SER A 53 -2.01 -37.15 -28.05
N LEU A 54 -2.77 -38.17 -27.67
CA LEU A 54 -3.02 -38.53 -26.27
C LEU A 54 -1.73 -38.87 -25.52
N PHE A 55 -0.77 -39.55 -26.16
CA PHE A 55 0.54 -39.83 -25.57
C PHE A 55 1.36 -38.56 -25.34
N SER A 56 1.32 -37.60 -26.27
CA SER A 56 1.98 -36.30 -26.09
C SER A 56 1.31 -35.43 -25.02
N PHE A 57 -0.03 -35.50 -24.90
CA PHE A 57 -0.79 -34.80 -23.85
C PHE A 57 -0.82 -35.55 -22.52
N TYR A 58 -0.45 -36.83 -22.47
CA TYR A 58 -0.51 -37.68 -21.27
C TYR A 58 0.16 -37.05 -20.04
N PRO A 59 1.36 -36.43 -20.11
CA PRO A 59 1.95 -35.78 -18.95
C PRO A 59 1.15 -34.56 -18.47
N HIS A 60 0.51 -33.82 -19.39
CA HIS A 60 -0.31 -32.64 -19.10
C HIS A 60 -1.69 -33.02 -18.55
N LEU A 61 -2.18 -34.22 -18.84
CA LEU A 61 -3.45 -34.73 -18.31
C LEU A 61 -3.25 -35.56 -17.03
N ARG A 62 -2.24 -36.43 -16.99
CA ARG A 62 -1.94 -37.31 -15.84
C ARG A 62 -1.74 -36.52 -14.56
N THR A 63 -0.93 -35.46 -14.60
CA THR A 63 -0.57 -34.67 -13.42
C THR A 63 -1.80 -34.00 -12.78
N PRO A 64 -2.62 -33.22 -13.52
CA PRO A 64 -3.92 -32.75 -13.03
C PRO A 64 -4.89 -33.87 -12.69
N SER A 65 -4.99 -34.96 -13.46
CA SER A 65 -5.94 -36.05 -13.18
C SER A 65 -5.61 -36.84 -11.91
N VAL A 66 -4.33 -37.10 -11.63
CA VAL A 66 -3.88 -37.74 -10.38
C VAL A 66 -4.14 -36.82 -9.19
N TYR A 67 -3.90 -35.53 -9.35
CA TYR A 67 -4.21 -34.53 -8.32
C TYR A 67 -5.73 -34.42 -8.09
N ILE A 68 -6.52 -34.25 -9.15
CA ILE A 68 -7.98 -34.17 -9.09
C ILE A 68 -8.55 -35.44 -8.46
N TRP A 69 -8.08 -36.62 -8.85
CA TRP A 69 -8.49 -37.89 -8.25
C TRP A 69 -8.20 -37.93 -6.76
N ASN A 70 -6.96 -37.61 -6.33
CA ASN A 70 -6.58 -37.72 -4.93
C ASN A 70 -7.19 -36.63 -4.03
N CYS A 71 -7.43 -35.42 -4.54
CA CYS A 71 -7.97 -34.29 -3.76
C CYS A 71 -9.49 -34.11 -3.88
N PHE A 72 -10.12 -34.47 -5.00
CA PHE A 72 -11.55 -34.18 -5.24
C PHE A 72 -12.44 -35.43 -5.29
N PHE A 73 -11.90 -36.63 -5.49
CA PHE A 73 -12.73 -37.84 -5.63
C PHE A 73 -12.42 -38.92 -4.58
N ARG A 74 -11.13 -39.24 -4.38
CA ARG A 74 -10.67 -40.24 -3.41
C ARG A 74 -11.11 -39.96 -1.97
N PRO A 75 -11.13 -38.70 -1.46
CA PRO A 75 -11.57 -38.41 -0.09
C PRO A 75 -13.05 -38.75 0.15
N PHE A 76 -13.90 -38.67 -0.89
CA PHE A 76 -15.32 -39.03 -0.80
C PHE A 76 -15.57 -40.54 -0.88
N LEU A 77 -14.62 -41.31 -1.39
CA LEU A 77 -14.74 -42.76 -1.63
C LEU A 77 -14.01 -43.61 -0.57
N SER A 78 -13.11 -43.03 0.20
CA SER A 78 -12.25 -43.75 1.16
C SER A 78 -12.82 -43.65 2.58
N ARG A 79 -12.93 -44.78 3.30
CA ARG A 79 -13.26 -44.76 4.75
C ARG A 79 -12.15 -44.04 5.51
N LYS A 80 -12.51 -43.13 6.42
CA LYS A 80 -11.54 -42.43 7.30
C LYS A 80 -10.69 -43.47 8.04
N PRO A 81 -9.35 -43.48 7.88
CA PRO A 81 -8.49 -44.35 8.67
C PRO A 81 -8.55 -43.93 10.14
N SER A 82 -8.65 -44.90 11.05
CA SER A 82 -8.71 -44.70 12.50
C SER A 82 -7.32 -44.54 13.15
N GLY A 83 -6.38 -43.90 12.43
CA GLY A 83 -4.96 -43.79 12.79
C GLY A 83 -4.56 -42.40 13.31
N ASP A 84 -3.35 -42.32 13.89
CA ASP A 84 -2.73 -41.07 14.36
C ASP A 84 -2.51 -40.08 13.19
N HIS A 85 -2.40 -38.78 13.46
CA HIS A 85 -2.33 -37.70 12.46
C HIS A 85 -1.23 -37.95 11.39
N ARG A 86 -0.11 -38.55 11.80
CA ARG A 86 0.99 -38.96 10.91
C ARG A 86 0.57 -39.98 9.85
N GLU A 87 -0.14 -41.04 10.25
CA GLU A 87 -0.57 -42.10 9.32
C GLU A 87 -1.55 -41.56 8.28
N HIS A 88 -2.36 -40.57 8.67
CA HIS A 88 -3.25 -39.88 7.75
C HIS A 88 -2.48 -39.06 6.70
N LEU A 89 -1.47 -38.29 7.12
CA LEU A 89 -0.62 -37.51 6.20
C LEU A 89 0.18 -38.40 5.26
N ASP A 90 0.77 -39.48 5.77
CA ASP A 90 1.50 -40.45 4.96
C ASP A 90 0.58 -41.10 3.91
N ALA A 91 -0.61 -41.55 4.29
CA ALA A 91 -1.59 -42.13 3.37
C ALA A 91 -2.10 -41.13 2.30
N PHE A 92 -2.21 -39.85 2.66
CA PHE A 92 -2.60 -38.77 1.76
C PHE A 92 -1.50 -38.45 0.72
N TYR A 93 -0.22 -38.43 1.13
CA TYR A 93 0.88 -38.02 0.25
C TYR A 93 1.56 -39.16 -0.52
N GLN A 94 1.48 -40.40 -0.05
CA GLN A 94 2.15 -41.56 -0.68
C GLN A 94 1.83 -41.73 -2.18
N GLY A 95 0.60 -41.42 -2.61
CA GLY A 95 0.16 -41.54 -4.00
C GLY A 95 0.44 -40.33 -4.90
N GLN A 96 0.93 -39.23 -4.33
CA GLN A 96 1.10 -37.96 -5.04
C GLN A 96 2.45 -37.26 -4.82
N ALA A 97 3.33 -37.78 -3.96
CA ALA A 97 4.62 -37.18 -3.63
C ALA A 97 5.47 -36.84 -4.87
N ASP A 98 5.51 -37.71 -5.88
CA ASP A 98 6.29 -37.51 -7.11
C ASP A 98 5.72 -36.42 -8.05
N VAL A 99 4.44 -36.08 -7.88
CA VAL A 99 3.71 -35.10 -8.72
C VAL A 99 3.47 -33.79 -7.97
N TYR A 100 3.69 -33.82 -6.66
CA TYR A 100 3.42 -32.77 -5.68
C TYR A 100 3.93 -31.38 -6.08
N ASP A 101 5.19 -31.29 -6.52
CA ASP A 101 5.80 -30.01 -6.89
C ASP A 101 5.32 -29.46 -8.24
N SER A 102 4.72 -30.29 -9.09
CA SER A 102 4.31 -29.89 -10.43
C SER A 102 2.90 -29.26 -10.49
N THR A 103 2.05 -29.55 -9.50
CA THR A 103 0.68 -29.01 -9.42
C THR A 103 0.56 -27.84 -8.44
N ARG A 104 1.39 -27.81 -7.39
CA ARG A 104 1.30 -26.84 -6.31
C ARG A 104 1.60 -25.38 -6.67
N PRO A 105 2.47 -25.00 -7.64
CA PRO A 105 2.67 -23.60 -8.01
C PRO A 105 1.40 -22.88 -8.48
N TYR A 106 0.39 -23.63 -8.95
CA TYR A 106 -0.91 -23.09 -9.34
C TYR A 106 -1.83 -22.84 -8.14
N ILE A 107 -1.70 -23.62 -7.07
CA ILE A 107 -2.60 -23.58 -5.90
C ILE A 107 -1.98 -22.79 -4.73
N LEU A 108 -0.69 -22.99 -4.48
CA LEU A 108 0.07 -22.46 -3.35
C LEU A 108 0.80 -21.17 -3.73
N LYS A 109 0.03 -20.11 -3.97
CA LYS A 109 0.55 -18.79 -4.32
C LYS A 109 1.22 -18.10 -3.12
N GLY A 110 2.09 -17.13 -3.38
CA GLY A 110 2.72 -16.34 -2.31
C GLY A 110 3.95 -16.96 -1.61
N ARG A 111 4.29 -18.24 -1.86
CA ARG A 111 5.51 -18.86 -1.30
C ARG A 111 6.79 -18.13 -1.71
N GLU A 112 6.93 -17.83 -3.00
CA GLU A 112 8.07 -17.06 -3.51
C GLU A 112 8.10 -15.66 -2.89
N MET A 113 6.94 -14.99 -2.77
CA MET A 113 6.85 -13.68 -2.14
C MET A 113 7.30 -13.72 -0.68
N MET A 114 6.89 -14.73 0.09
CA MET A 114 7.34 -14.92 1.48
C MET A 114 8.87 -15.05 1.55
N LEU A 115 9.47 -15.87 0.67
CA LEU A 115 10.92 -16.07 0.63
C LEU A 115 11.67 -14.80 0.17
N GLN A 116 11.15 -14.08 -0.82
CA GLN A 116 11.71 -12.81 -1.29
C GLN A 116 11.69 -11.74 -0.19
N LEU A 117 10.56 -11.63 0.53
CA LEU A 117 10.43 -10.72 1.66
C LEU A 117 11.39 -11.11 2.79
N MET A 118 11.51 -12.41 3.09
CA MET A 118 12.45 -12.91 4.09
C MET A 118 13.89 -12.54 3.73
N ALA A 119 14.32 -12.89 2.51
CA ALA A 119 15.67 -12.62 2.03
C ALA A 119 16.00 -11.12 2.02
N SER A 120 15.07 -10.28 1.52
CA SER A 120 15.29 -8.84 1.45
C SER A 120 15.40 -8.20 2.84
N HIS A 121 14.59 -8.63 3.80
CA HIS A 121 14.67 -8.11 5.16
C HIS A 121 15.90 -8.61 5.91
N LEU A 122 16.33 -9.86 5.71
CA LEU A 122 17.58 -10.40 6.25
C LEU A 122 18.79 -9.60 5.76
N ASN A 123 18.83 -9.26 4.47
CA ASN A 123 19.91 -8.45 3.88
C ASN A 123 19.89 -6.99 4.36
N ALA A 124 18.71 -6.44 4.63
CA ALA A 124 18.55 -5.04 5.01
C ALA A 124 18.77 -4.78 6.52
N GLN A 125 18.82 -5.83 7.36
CA GLN A 125 18.96 -5.68 8.81
C GLN A 125 20.20 -4.84 9.18
N PRO A 126 20.09 -3.95 10.19
CA PRO A 126 21.25 -3.20 10.67
C PRO A 126 22.26 -4.14 11.34
N VAL A 127 23.55 -3.83 11.19
CA VAL A 127 24.62 -4.50 11.93
C VAL A 127 24.54 -4.02 13.38
N LEU A 128 24.35 -4.95 14.32
CA LEU A 128 24.35 -4.65 15.75
C LEU A 128 25.79 -4.34 16.19
N VAL A 129 26.04 -3.09 16.57
CA VAL A 129 27.34 -2.68 17.14
C VAL A 129 27.31 -3.01 18.63
N GLY A 130 28.17 -3.92 19.08
CA GLY A 130 28.37 -4.22 20.51
C GLY A 130 27.70 -5.49 21.04
N SER A 131 26.99 -6.27 20.22
CA SER A 131 26.68 -7.66 20.58
C SER A 131 27.94 -8.50 20.43
N GLY A 132 28.22 -9.42 21.36
CA GLY A 132 29.42 -10.26 21.41
C GLY A 132 29.66 -11.17 20.19
N LEU A 133 30.28 -12.34 20.42
CA LEU A 133 30.59 -13.31 19.35
C LEU A 133 29.41 -13.49 18.37
N PRO A 134 29.67 -13.58 17.04
CA PRO A 134 28.61 -13.73 16.05
C PRO A 134 27.75 -14.96 16.36
N LYS A 135 26.44 -14.76 16.54
CA LYS A 135 25.50 -15.86 16.74
C LYS A 135 25.38 -16.70 15.47
N LYS A 136 25.28 -18.03 15.63
CA LYS A 136 24.98 -18.94 14.53
C LYS A 136 23.64 -18.56 13.88
N LYS A 137 23.60 -18.49 12.55
CA LYS A 137 22.40 -18.26 11.76
C LYS A 137 21.71 -19.57 11.45
N ILE A 138 20.67 -19.88 12.21
CA ILE A 138 19.88 -21.10 12.06
C ILE A 138 18.54 -20.78 11.38
N TRP A 139 18.19 -21.54 10.34
CA TRP A 139 16.88 -21.50 9.68
C TRP A 139 16.11 -22.80 9.95
N VAL A 140 14.87 -22.70 10.41
CA VAL A 140 13.93 -23.81 10.56
C VAL A 140 12.73 -23.66 9.61
N ASP A 141 12.55 -24.60 8.68
CA ASP A 141 11.40 -24.69 7.76
C ASP A 141 10.40 -25.74 8.26
N ILE A 142 9.28 -25.29 8.82
CA ILE A 142 8.27 -26.12 9.48
C ILE A 142 7.18 -26.53 8.49
N GLY A 143 6.99 -27.85 8.34
CA GLY A 143 6.16 -28.42 7.29
C GLY A 143 6.79 -28.24 5.91
N GLY A 144 8.12 -28.38 5.82
CA GLY A 144 8.89 -28.09 4.61
C GLY A 144 8.67 -29.09 3.47
N GLY A 145 8.02 -30.23 3.74
CA GLY A 145 7.64 -31.24 2.76
C GLY A 145 8.82 -31.71 1.89
N THR A 146 8.75 -31.43 0.59
CA THR A 146 9.74 -31.83 -0.42
C THR A 146 11.02 -31.00 -0.40
N GLY A 147 11.13 -30.00 0.49
CA GLY A 147 12.30 -29.11 0.60
C GLY A 147 12.36 -28.00 -0.44
N TRP A 148 11.24 -27.69 -1.10
CA TRP A 148 11.17 -26.68 -2.16
C TRP A 148 11.51 -25.27 -1.67
N ASN A 149 11.10 -24.88 -0.45
CA ASN A 149 11.38 -23.53 0.06
C ASN A 149 12.89 -23.29 0.17
N ILE A 150 13.62 -24.28 0.72
CA ILE A 150 15.08 -24.25 0.87
C ILE A 150 15.75 -24.16 -0.51
N GLU A 151 15.25 -24.91 -1.50
CA GLU A 151 15.80 -24.80 -2.85
C GLU A 151 15.57 -23.44 -3.51
N VAL A 152 14.40 -22.86 -3.34
CA VAL A 152 14.07 -21.56 -3.95
C VAL A 152 14.75 -20.42 -3.21
N MET A 153 14.93 -20.50 -1.90
CA MET A 153 15.63 -19.49 -1.12
C MET A 153 17.06 -19.25 -1.65
N ASP A 154 17.76 -20.29 -2.10
CA ASP A 154 19.13 -20.18 -2.66
C ASP A 154 19.23 -19.21 -3.85
N GLN A 155 18.11 -18.93 -4.54
CA GLN A 155 18.04 -17.96 -5.63
C GLN A 155 18.06 -16.50 -5.14
N TYR A 156 17.61 -16.26 -3.90
CA TYR A 156 17.48 -14.92 -3.30
C TYR A 156 18.52 -14.67 -2.19
N LEU A 157 18.88 -15.73 -1.46
CA LEU A 157 19.85 -15.72 -0.38
C LEU A 157 20.59 -17.07 -0.37
N PRO A 158 21.90 -17.11 -0.64
CA PRO A 158 22.65 -18.35 -0.70
C PRO A 158 22.50 -19.16 0.59
N ILE A 159 22.30 -20.48 0.49
CA ILE A 159 22.14 -21.36 1.66
C ILE A 159 23.39 -21.39 2.54
N SER A 160 24.56 -21.06 1.98
CA SER A 160 25.80 -20.86 2.74
C SER A 160 25.76 -19.67 3.72
N THR A 161 24.74 -18.80 3.63
CA THR A 161 24.52 -17.72 4.60
C THR A 161 24.11 -18.26 5.98
N PHE A 162 23.53 -19.46 6.02
CA PHE A 162 23.09 -20.12 7.25
C PHE A 162 24.13 -21.14 7.70
N ASP A 163 24.44 -21.14 9.00
CA ASP A 163 25.29 -22.15 9.60
C ASP A 163 24.60 -23.51 9.59
N ALA A 164 23.27 -23.52 9.78
CA ALA A 164 22.45 -24.71 9.69
C ALA A 164 21.03 -24.38 9.20
N VAL A 165 20.45 -25.26 8.38
CA VAL A 165 19.08 -25.22 7.90
C VAL A 165 18.39 -26.54 8.24
N TYR A 166 17.27 -26.47 8.92
CA TYR A 166 16.49 -27.61 9.40
C TYR A 166 15.15 -27.66 8.70
N LEU A 167 14.90 -28.73 7.94
CA LEU A 167 13.58 -29.07 7.42
C LEU A 167 12.89 -30.00 8.41
N ILE A 168 11.74 -29.58 8.92
CA ILE A 168 10.93 -30.34 9.87
C ILE A 168 9.61 -30.72 9.21
N ASP A 169 9.30 -32.01 9.15
CA ASP A 169 8.02 -32.52 8.65
C ASP A 169 7.63 -33.82 9.36
N LEU A 170 6.34 -34.14 9.36
CA LEU A 170 5.82 -35.40 9.91
C LEU A 170 5.75 -36.52 8.86
N CYS A 171 5.83 -36.16 7.57
CA CYS A 171 5.59 -37.06 6.44
C CYS A 171 6.88 -37.59 5.80
N GLU A 172 7.26 -38.82 6.13
CA GLU A 172 8.51 -39.44 5.68
C GLU A 172 8.62 -39.57 4.14
N PRO A 173 7.55 -39.89 3.37
CA PRO A 173 7.59 -39.88 1.91
C PRO A 173 8.04 -38.54 1.31
N LEU A 174 7.61 -37.40 1.87
CA LEU A 174 8.02 -36.08 1.39
C LEU A 174 9.48 -35.79 1.76
N LEU A 175 9.89 -36.19 2.97
CA LEU A 175 11.27 -36.05 3.44
C LEU A 175 12.25 -36.86 2.58
N ALA A 176 11.86 -38.04 2.09
CA ALA A 176 12.67 -38.82 1.17
C ALA A 176 12.95 -38.06 -0.15
N VAL A 177 11.99 -37.29 -0.65
CA VAL A 177 12.18 -36.40 -1.80
C VAL A 177 13.12 -35.25 -1.45
N ALA A 178 12.95 -34.63 -0.27
CA ALA A 178 13.81 -33.55 0.20
C ALA A 178 15.28 -33.98 0.33
N ARG A 179 15.56 -35.14 0.96
CA ARG A 179 16.93 -35.67 1.09
C ARG A 179 17.59 -35.89 -0.28
N LYS A 180 16.85 -36.43 -1.25
CA LYS A 180 17.34 -36.59 -2.64
C LYS A 180 17.63 -35.23 -3.30
N ARG A 181 16.75 -34.23 -3.10
CA ARG A 181 16.92 -32.87 -3.61
C ARG A 181 18.19 -32.23 -3.06
N PHE A 182 18.40 -32.29 -1.75
CA PHE A 182 19.55 -31.67 -1.09
C PHE A 182 20.85 -32.40 -1.40
N ALA A 183 20.84 -33.74 -1.45
CA ALA A 183 22.00 -34.52 -1.86
C ALA A 183 22.47 -34.16 -3.28
N LYS A 184 21.53 -33.92 -4.21
CA LYS A 184 21.85 -33.47 -5.58
C LYS A 184 22.51 -32.08 -5.62
N ARG A 185 22.20 -31.20 -4.65
CA ARG A 185 22.78 -29.85 -4.53
C ARG A 185 24.10 -29.84 -3.75
N GLY A 186 24.42 -30.91 -3.03
CA GLY A 186 25.66 -31.04 -2.26
C GLY A 186 25.71 -30.20 -0.98
N TRP A 187 24.56 -29.72 -0.49
CA TRP A 187 24.50 -28.95 0.76
C TRP A 187 24.76 -29.83 1.98
N LYS A 188 25.70 -29.41 2.83
CA LYS A 188 26.10 -30.15 4.04
C LYS A 188 25.51 -29.57 5.33
N ASN A 189 25.06 -28.32 5.26
CA ASN A 189 24.44 -27.56 6.34
C ASN A 189 22.91 -27.67 6.33
N VAL A 190 22.33 -28.58 5.55
CA VAL A 190 20.88 -28.79 5.46
C VAL A 190 20.52 -30.15 6.04
N HIS A 191 19.67 -30.15 7.06
CA HIS A 191 19.30 -31.32 7.84
C HIS A 191 17.80 -31.58 7.71
N VAL A 192 17.41 -32.86 7.59
CA VAL A 192 16.02 -33.27 7.39
C VAL A 192 15.56 -34.11 8.57
N LEU A 193 14.61 -33.58 9.33
CA LEU A 193 14.14 -34.16 10.59
C LEU A 193 12.67 -34.57 10.48
N CYS A 194 12.41 -35.87 10.71
CA CYS A 194 11.06 -36.42 10.80
C CYS A 194 10.55 -36.26 12.25
N GLN A 195 9.94 -35.12 12.56
CA GLN A 195 9.55 -34.74 13.91
C GLN A 195 8.25 -33.93 13.93
N ASP A 196 7.57 -33.93 15.09
CA ASP A 196 6.39 -33.10 15.32
C ASP A 196 6.77 -31.61 15.43
N ALA A 197 6.12 -30.77 14.62
CA ALA A 197 6.35 -29.33 14.57
C ALA A 197 6.15 -28.60 15.91
N SER A 198 5.32 -29.13 16.81
CA SER A 198 5.09 -28.56 18.14
C SER A 198 6.12 -29.00 19.19
N LYS A 199 6.92 -30.05 18.90
CA LYS A 199 7.85 -30.69 19.84
C LYS A 199 9.26 -30.89 19.30
N PHE A 200 9.60 -30.28 18.18
CA PHE A 200 10.88 -30.53 17.51
C PHE A 200 12.09 -30.14 18.35
N VAL A 201 13.17 -30.88 18.22
CA VAL A 201 14.45 -30.62 18.90
C VAL A 201 15.57 -30.64 17.86
N LEU A 202 16.43 -29.61 17.90
CA LEU A 202 17.60 -29.50 17.04
C LEU A 202 18.81 -30.23 17.67
N PRO A 203 19.72 -30.82 16.88
CA PRO A 203 20.90 -31.52 17.40
C PRO A 203 21.79 -30.67 18.32
N GLU A 204 21.89 -29.36 18.06
CA GLU A 204 22.66 -28.42 18.87
C GLU A 204 22.03 -28.16 20.24
N TRP A 205 20.72 -28.37 20.37
CA TRP A 205 20.00 -28.25 21.64
C TRP A 205 20.17 -29.50 22.50
N GLU A 206 20.15 -30.69 21.89
CA GLU A 206 20.36 -31.97 22.60
C GLU A 206 21.78 -32.11 23.13
N SER A 207 22.76 -31.65 22.36
CA SER A 207 24.17 -31.63 22.77
C SER A 207 24.48 -30.56 23.84
N GLY A 208 23.56 -29.62 24.09
CA GLY A 208 23.79 -28.50 25.00
C GLY A 208 24.75 -27.44 24.46
N GLU A 209 25.13 -27.51 23.18
CA GLU A 209 26.01 -26.53 22.54
C GLU A 209 25.36 -25.14 22.41
N VAL A 210 24.03 -25.10 22.26
CA VAL A 210 23.26 -23.87 22.04
C VAL A 210 22.00 -23.88 22.90
N ASP A 211 21.75 -22.81 23.66
CA ASP A 211 20.48 -22.61 24.36
C ASP A 211 19.36 -22.47 23.32
N PRO A 212 18.28 -23.29 23.37
CA PRO A 212 17.15 -23.16 22.46
C PRO A 212 16.57 -21.76 22.37
N ARG A 213 16.55 -21.00 23.48
CA ARG A 213 15.89 -19.69 23.55
C ARG A 213 16.64 -18.66 22.70
N GLY A 214 15.93 -18.07 21.74
CA GLY A 214 16.49 -17.05 20.85
C GLY A 214 17.66 -17.53 19.98
N SER A 215 17.77 -18.83 19.72
CA SER A 215 18.84 -19.42 18.88
C SER A 215 18.53 -19.45 17.39
N VAL A 216 17.26 -19.32 17.01
CA VAL A 216 16.82 -19.45 15.62
C VAL A 216 16.71 -18.07 14.98
N SER A 217 17.36 -17.87 13.84
CA SER A 217 17.31 -16.60 13.11
C SER A 217 16.13 -16.52 12.15
N VAL A 218 15.72 -17.65 11.57
CA VAL A 218 14.64 -17.70 10.57
C VAL A 218 13.71 -18.87 10.84
N ILE A 219 12.41 -18.61 10.81
CA ILE A 219 11.37 -19.64 10.81
C ILE A 219 10.48 -19.45 9.59
N THR A 220 10.17 -20.51 8.86
CA THR A 220 9.20 -20.47 7.76
C THR A 220 8.10 -21.49 7.95
N LEU A 221 6.85 -21.07 7.69
CA LEU A 221 5.66 -21.93 7.66
C LEU A 221 4.93 -21.70 6.33
N SER A 222 5.08 -22.62 5.39
CA SER A 222 4.48 -22.52 4.07
C SER A 222 3.34 -23.52 3.91
N TYR A 223 2.11 -23.06 4.07
CA TYR A 223 0.89 -23.88 4.01
C TYR A 223 0.88 -25.04 5.00
N SER A 224 1.51 -24.84 6.15
CA SER A 224 1.64 -25.83 7.22
C SER A 224 0.88 -25.43 8.49
N LEU A 225 0.67 -24.13 8.76
CA LEU A 225 -0.02 -23.67 9.96
C LEU A 225 -1.51 -24.09 9.96
N SER A 226 -2.16 -24.07 8.80
CA SER A 226 -3.53 -24.57 8.62
C SER A 226 -3.65 -26.09 8.80
N MET A 227 -2.56 -26.85 8.60
CA MET A 227 -2.52 -28.30 8.76
C MET A 227 -2.23 -28.75 10.20
N ILE A 228 -1.64 -27.90 11.04
CA ILE A 228 -1.21 -28.28 12.40
C ILE A 228 -2.37 -28.04 13.39
N PRO A 229 -2.91 -29.08 14.06
CA PRO A 229 -3.99 -28.91 15.03
C PRO A 229 -3.55 -28.13 16.28
N THR A 230 -2.35 -28.39 16.78
CA THR A 230 -1.74 -27.79 17.99
C THR A 230 -1.01 -26.48 17.70
N PHE A 231 -1.62 -25.60 16.91
CA PHE A 231 -0.99 -24.36 16.44
C PHE A 231 -0.66 -23.35 17.55
N TYR A 232 -1.36 -23.38 18.69
CA TYR A 232 -1.05 -22.53 19.86
C TYR A 232 0.34 -22.87 20.43
N PRO A 233 0.61 -24.11 20.91
CA PRO A 233 1.96 -24.52 21.33
C PRO A 233 3.04 -24.30 20.28
N LEU A 234 2.73 -24.53 18.99
CA LEU A 234 3.67 -24.30 17.91
C LEU A 234 4.13 -22.84 17.85
N LEU A 235 3.19 -21.90 17.84
CA LEU A 235 3.51 -20.47 17.72
C LEU A 235 4.16 -19.92 19.00
N ASP A 236 3.78 -20.43 20.17
CA ASP A 236 4.47 -20.15 21.43
C ASP A 236 5.93 -20.61 21.39
N ARG A 237 6.18 -21.83 20.90
CA ARG A 237 7.53 -22.35 20.73
C ARG A 237 8.33 -21.55 19.70
N CYS A 238 7.71 -21.18 18.57
CA CYS A 238 8.36 -20.35 17.55
C CYS A 238 8.84 -19.02 18.16
N ASP A 239 8.01 -18.32 18.94
CA ASP A 239 8.40 -17.06 19.61
C ASP A 239 9.54 -17.29 20.63
N GLN A 240 9.51 -18.41 21.36
CA GLN A 240 10.54 -18.74 22.34
C GLN A 240 11.92 -18.97 21.72
N VAL A 241 11.98 -19.68 20.59
CA VAL A 241 13.26 -20.07 19.95
C VAL A 241 13.78 -19.01 18.98
N LEU A 242 12.92 -18.11 18.50
CA LEU A 242 13.27 -17.04 17.58
C LEU A 242 14.14 -15.98 18.25
N ASP A 243 15.23 -15.57 17.61
CA ASP A 243 16.09 -14.49 18.11
C ASP A 243 15.24 -13.22 18.35
N PRO A 244 15.24 -12.66 19.58
CA PRO A 244 14.33 -11.58 19.94
C PRO A 244 14.65 -10.26 19.22
N GLN A 245 15.88 -10.07 18.76
CA GLN A 245 16.31 -8.83 18.13
C GLN A 245 16.29 -8.94 16.60
N GLN A 246 16.88 -9.99 16.05
CA GLN A 246 17.10 -10.14 14.61
C GLN A 246 16.27 -11.27 13.96
N GLY A 247 15.61 -12.10 14.76
CA GLY A 247 14.85 -13.23 14.26
C GLY A 247 13.65 -12.82 13.40
N LEU A 248 13.43 -13.54 12.30
CA LEU A 248 12.29 -13.34 11.40
C LEU A 248 11.47 -14.62 11.24
N ILE A 249 10.15 -14.46 11.16
CA ILE A 249 9.21 -15.54 10.87
C ILE A 249 8.38 -15.21 9.63
N GLY A 250 8.39 -16.11 8.65
CA GLY A 250 7.63 -16.02 7.42
C GLY A 250 6.50 -17.03 7.41
N VAL A 251 5.27 -16.60 7.16
CA VAL A 251 4.12 -17.49 7.04
C VAL A 251 3.37 -17.20 5.75
N VAL A 252 3.07 -18.23 4.98
CA VAL A 252 2.11 -18.16 3.89
C VAL A 252 1.08 -19.24 4.10
N ASP A 253 -0.21 -18.88 4.14
CA ASP A 253 -1.26 -19.87 4.36
C ASP A 253 -2.62 -19.42 3.82
N PHE A 254 -3.55 -20.37 3.78
CA PHE A 254 -4.96 -20.11 3.54
C PHE A 254 -5.64 -19.51 4.77
N TYR A 255 -6.73 -18.79 4.57
CA TYR A 255 -7.49 -18.21 5.69
C TYR A 255 -8.97 -18.01 5.37
N THR A 256 -9.82 -18.02 6.39
CA THR A 256 -11.14 -17.38 6.35
C THR A 256 -11.21 -16.21 7.31
N SER A 257 -12.13 -15.26 7.07
CA SER A 257 -12.25 -14.05 7.89
C SER A 257 -13.30 -14.20 9.00
N ARG A 258 -13.12 -13.41 10.06
CA ARG A 258 -14.20 -13.06 10.98
C ARG A 258 -15.15 -12.06 10.33
N ASP A 259 -16.34 -11.94 10.90
CA ASP A 259 -17.37 -11.02 10.42
C ASP A 259 -17.07 -9.56 10.81
N SER A 260 -16.26 -9.34 11.87
CA SER A 260 -15.83 -8.01 12.32
C SER A 260 -14.38 -7.68 11.93
N THR A 261 -14.18 -6.47 11.43
CA THR A 261 -12.85 -5.86 11.22
C THR A 261 -12.32 -5.36 12.55
N SER A 262 -11.16 -5.87 12.99
CA SER A 262 -10.52 -5.40 14.23
C SER A 262 -9.75 -4.09 14.01
N THR A 263 -9.61 -3.25 15.04
CA THR A 263 -8.72 -2.06 15.02
C THR A 263 -7.30 -2.43 14.58
N ARG A 264 -6.86 -3.64 14.92
CA ARG A 264 -5.58 -4.20 14.50
C ARG A 264 -5.49 -4.42 13.00
N GLU A 265 -6.54 -4.90 12.35
CA GLU A 265 -6.55 -5.08 10.90
C GLU A 265 -6.37 -3.75 10.17
N ARG A 266 -7.06 -2.70 10.64
CA ARG A 266 -6.92 -1.33 10.13
C ARG A 266 -5.51 -0.76 10.34
N ALA A 267 -4.84 -1.16 11.44
CA ALA A 267 -3.46 -0.78 11.74
C ALA A 267 -2.41 -1.54 10.89
N ILE A 268 -2.78 -2.64 10.24
CA ILE A 268 -1.85 -3.45 9.43
C ILE A 268 -1.84 -3.03 7.96
N GLY A 269 -2.94 -2.45 7.47
CA GLY A 269 -2.97 -1.84 6.14
C GLY A 269 -3.01 -2.81 4.99
N THR A 270 -3.86 -3.83 5.09
CA THR A 270 -4.05 -4.80 4.01
C THR A 270 -5.44 -4.69 3.46
N ALA A 271 -5.59 -4.98 2.16
CA ALA A 271 -6.89 -5.26 1.55
C ALA A 271 -7.74 -6.15 2.48
N SER A 272 -9.01 -5.78 2.67
CA SER A 272 -9.89 -6.38 3.67
C SER A 272 -9.73 -7.90 3.77
N LYS A 273 -9.59 -8.43 4.99
CA LYS A 273 -9.58 -9.88 5.21
C LYS A 273 -10.90 -10.50 4.74
N ARG A 274 -11.99 -9.72 4.61
CA ARG A 274 -13.34 -10.20 4.30
C ARG A 274 -13.39 -11.15 3.10
N VAL A 275 -14.03 -12.28 3.35
CA VAL A 275 -14.49 -13.23 2.34
C VAL A 275 -16.02 -13.24 2.35
N SER A 276 -16.64 -13.51 1.20
CA SER A 276 -18.10 -13.68 1.18
C SER A 276 -18.49 -14.87 2.04
N TRP A 277 -19.69 -14.83 2.64
CA TRP A 277 -20.21 -15.94 3.44
C TRP A 277 -20.15 -17.29 2.69
N PHE A 278 -20.55 -17.27 1.41
CA PHE A 278 -20.50 -18.46 0.56
C PHE A 278 -19.07 -18.97 0.36
N SER A 279 -18.12 -18.08 0.06
CA SER A 279 -16.71 -18.46 -0.13
C SER A 279 -16.11 -19.02 1.15
N LYS A 280 -16.42 -18.42 2.31
CA LYS A 280 -16.00 -18.91 3.63
C LYS A 280 -16.52 -20.32 3.88
N TRP A 281 -17.83 -20.52 3.77
CA TRP A 281 -18.47 -21.82 3.96
C TRP A 281 -17.91 -22.88 3.01
N PHE A 282 -17.83 -22.55 1.72
CA PHE A 282 -17.35 -23.46 0.69
C PHE A 282 -15.91 -23.93 0.97
N TRP A 283 -14.99 -22.99 1.22
CA TRP A 283 -13.60 -23.33 1.48
C TRP A 283 -13.40 -24.04 2.82
N GLU A 284 -14.12 -23.66 3.88
CA GLU A 284 -14.08 -24.38 5.15
C GLU A 284 -14.51 -25.83 4.99
N CYS A 285 -15.62 -26.09 4.28
CA CYS A 285 -16.06 -27.46 3.99
C CYS A 285 -15.06 -28.21 3.11
N PHE A 286 -14.57 -27.57 2.04
CA PHE A 286 -13.67 -28.19 1.08
C PHE A 286 -12.34 -28.62 1.74
N PHE A 287 -11.68 -27.71 2.45
CA PHE A 287 -10.40 -27.99 3.10
C PHE A 287 -10.52 -28.92 4.30
N HIS A 288 -11.69 -28.99 4.94
CA HIS A 288 -11.95 -29.94 6.03
C HIS A 288 -11.85 -31.40 5.59
N PHE A 289 -12.14 -31.73 4.31
CA PHE A 289 -11.98 -33.09 3.78
C PHE A 289 -10.53 -33.58 3.82
N ASP A 290 -9.56 -32.66 3.73
CA ASP A 290 -8.12 -32.95 3.76
C ASP A 290 -7.49 -32.64 5.14
N ASN A 291 -8.31 -32.49 6.20
CA ASN A 291 -7.88 -32.08 7.55
C ASN A 291 -7.10 -30.74 7.58
N ILE A 292 -7.41 -29.84 6.65
CA ILE A 292 -6.86 -28.49 6.62
C ILE A 292 -7.88 -27.55 7.28
N HIS A 293 -7.45 -26.84 8.32
CA HIS A 293 -8.32 -25.99 9.14
C HIS A 293 -8.06 -24.51 8.85
N LEU A 294 -9.04 -23.84 8.23
CA LEU A 294 -8.92 -22.44 7.79
C LEU A 294 -9.36 -21.39 8.83
N HIS A 295 -9.73 -21.85 10.03
CA HIS A 295 -10.35 -21.00 11.05
C HIS A 295 -9.52 -19.75 11.36
N ALA A 296 -10.17 -18.59 11.38
CA ALA A 296 -9.55 -17.26 11.52
C ALA A 296 -8.60 -17.13 12.74
N SER A 297 -8.84 -17.89 13.81
CA SER A 297 -8.03 -17.87 15.03
C SER A 297 -6.54 -18.19 14.79
N ARG A 298 -6.19 -18.93 13.73
CA ARG A 298 -4.79 -19.26 13.41
C ARG A 298 -3.99 -18.01 13.08
N ARG A 299 -4.51 -17.21 12.16
CA ARG A 299 -3.90 -15.94 11.78
C ARG A 299 -4.01 -14.91 12.90
N ASP A 300 -5.15 -14.84 13.58
CA ASP A 300 -5.33 -13.91 14.71
C ASP A 300 -4.30 -14.17 15.81
N TYR A 301 -4.06 -15.44 16.13
CA TYR A 301 -3.07 -15.81 17.15
C TYR A 301 -1.62 -15.61 16.66
N LEU A 302 -1.32 -15.89 15.39
CA LEU A 302 -0.02 -15.57 14.78
C LEU A 302 0.27 -14.07 14.89
N GLU A 303 -0.67 -13.22 14.46
CA GLU A 303 -0.55 -11.78 14.59
C GLU A 303 -0.47 -11.40 16.08
N TYR A 304 -1.27 -11.99 16.97
CA TYR A 304 -1.19 -11.73 18.41
C TYR A 304 0.18 -12.01 19.03
N LYS A 305 0.75 -13.17 18.70
CA LYS A 305 1.99 -13.65 19.28
C LYS A 305 3.22 -12.93 18.71
N MET A 306 3.21 -12.64 17.42
CA MET A 306 4.36 -12.09 16.70
C MET A 306 4.23 -10.58 16.44
N GLY A 307 5.35 -9.87 16.39
CA GLY A 307 5.40 -8.51 15.85
C GLY A 307 5.24 -8.54 14.34
N THR A 308 4.18 -7.92 13.80
CA THR A 308 3.93 -7.88 12.35
C THR A 308 4.87 -6.89 11.67
N ILE A 309 5.62 -7.31 10.65
CA ILE A 309 6.42 -6.41 9.79
C ILE A 309 5.69 -6.14 8.47
N LYS A 310 5.31 -7.22 7.78
CA LYS A 310 4.52 -7.17 6.53
C LYS A 310 3.35 -8.11 6.61
N SER A 311 2.23 -7.65 6.07
CA SER A 311 1.10 -8.53 5.78
C SER A 311 0.58 -8.21 4.38
N TYR A 312 0.18 -9.24 3.65
CA TYR A 312 -0.43 -9.10 2.33
C TYR A 312 -1.53 -10.14 2.15
N ASN A 313 -2.68 -9.72 1.63
CA ASN A 313 -3.83 -10.57 1.38
C ASN A 313 -4.07 -10.66 -0.11
N ALA A 314 -4.31 -11.87 -0.62
CA ALA A 314 -4.63 -12.08 -2.02
C ALA A 314 -5.62 -13.23 -2.24
N ARG A 315 -6.01 -13.39 -3.49
CA ARG A 315 -6.97 -14.39 -3.95
C ARG A 315 -6.33 -15.18 -5.09
N ASN A 316 -6.27 -16.50 -4.95
CA ASN A 316 -5.79 -17.37 -6.01
C ASN A 316 -6.96 -17.80 -6.91
N ASN A 317 -7.00 -17.27 -8.13
CA ASN A 317 -8.00 -17.63 -9.14
C ASN A 317 -7.43 -18.64 -10.16
N PHE A 318 -6.91 -19.76 -9.69
CA PHE A 318 -6.28 -20.78 -10.57
C PHE A 318 -7.28 -21.48 -11.50
N LEU A 319 -8.58 -21.48 -11.17
CA LEU A 319 -9.65 -22.03 -12.01
C LEU A 319 -10.19 -21.02 -13.04
N GLY A 320 -9.75 -19.76 -13.01
CA GLY A 320 -10.24 -18.70 -13.90
C GLY A 320 -11.72 -18.33 -13.67
N THR A 321 -12.31 -18.75 -12.56
CA THR A 321 -13.72 -18.53 -12.23
C THR A 321 -13.89 -17.27 -11.39
N TRP A 322 -14.85 -16.41 -11.75
CA TRP A 322 -15.07 -15.13 -11.07
C TRP A 322 -15.61 -15.24 -9.63
N PHE A 323 -16.20 -16.39 -9.24
CA PHE A 323 -16.87 -16.59 -7.95
C PHE A 323 -16.17 -17.59 -7.00
N ILE A 324 -15.13 -18.30 -7.47
CA ILE A 324 -14.34 -19.26 -6.67
C ILE A 324 -12.87 -18.85 -6.76
N SER A 325 -12.37 -18.19 -5.72
CA SER A 325 -10.95 -17.87 -5.56
C SER A 325 -10.49 -18.25 -4.15
N ILE A 326 -9.34 -18.90 -4.04
CA ILE A 326 -8.84 -19.36 -2.73
C ILE A 326 -8.19 -18.17 -2.01
N PRO A 327 -8.69 -17.77 -0.82
CA PRO A 327 -8.06 -16.75 0.00
C PRO A 327 -6.74 -17.24 0.59
N TYR A 328 -5.67 -16.46 0.40
CA TYR A 328 -4.37 -16.72 1.04
C TYR A 328 -3.74 -15.41 1.53
N TYR A 329 -2.81 -15.53 2.48
CA TYR A 329 -2.06 -14.40 3.00
C TYR A 329 -0.57 -14.71 3.04
N VAL A 330 0.24 -13.65 2.98
CA VAL A 330 1.68 -13.68 3.26
C VAL A 330 1.93 -12.79 4.47
N PHE A 331 2.65 -13.31 5.44
CA PHE A 331 3.00 -12.65 6.69
C PHE A 331 4.51 -12.73 6.90
N LEU A 332 5.11 -11.60 7.23
CA LEU A 332 6.46 -11.51 7.74
C LEU A 332 6.39 -10.86 9.13
N GLY A 333 6.98 -11.49 10.12
CA GLY A 333 7.02 -10.99 11.49
C GLY A 333 8.35 -11.19 12.18
N CYS A 334 8.40 -10.77 13.44
CA CYS A 334 9.52 -10.91 14.35
C CYS A 334 9.01 -11.16 15.78
N SER A 335 9.94 -11.34 16.73
CA SER A 335 9.58 -11.30 18.14
C SER A 335 9.02 -9.93 18.52
N ARG A 336 8.04 -9.92 19.44
CA ARG A 336 7.53 -8.69 20.06
C ARG A 336 8.53 -8.02 20.99
N GLN A 337 9.59 -8.73 21.37
CA GLN A 337 10.67 -8.22 22.22
C GLN A 337 11.72 -7.41 21.45
N ARG A 338 11.59 -7.33 20.12
CA ARG A 338 12.46 -6.51 19.28
C ARG A 338 12.40 -5.05 19.73
N ASP A 339 13.56 -4.42 19.84
CA ASP A 339 13.64 -3.00 20.19
C ASP A 339 12.91 -2.14 19.14
N ALA A 340 11.88 -1.41 19.60
CA ALA A 340 11.09 -0.47 18.83
C ALA A 340 11.26 0.98 19.31
N THR A 341 12.25 1.26 20.16
CA THR A 341 12.46 2.56 20.80
C THR A 341 12.71 3.67 19.78
N ALA A 342 13.50 3.39 18.74
CA ALA A 342 13.75 4.35 17.67
C ALA A 342 12.48 4.72 16.91
N ALA A 343 11.63 3.74 16.58
CA ALA A 343 10.35 3.99 15.93
C ALA A 343 9.38 4.75 16.85
N ALA A 344 9.33 4.39 18.14
CA ALA A 344 8.54 5.10 19.14
C ALA A 344 8.99 6.56 19.31
N ARG A 345 10.30 6.83 19.31
CA ARG A 345 10.85 8.20 19.36
C ARG A 345 10.53 8.98 18.09
N ALA A 346 10.70 8.37 16.92
CA ALA A 346 10.35 9.00 15.63
C ALA A 346 8.85 9.35 15.58
N PHE A 347 8.03 8.53 16.20
CA PHE A 347 6.60 8.75 16.31
C PHE A 347 6.24 9.87 17.32
N GLN A 348 6.79 9.82 18.53
CA GLN A 348 6.39 10.70 19.63
C GLN A 348 7.05 12.07 19.54
N VAL A 349 8.37 12.06 19.42
CA VAL A 349 9.19 13.27 19.52
C VAL A 349 9.31 13.92 18.16
N GLU A 350 9.69 13.15 17.13
CA GLU A 350 10.00 13.75 15.83
C GLU A 350 8.77 14.08 14.98
N ALA A 351 7.69 13.32 15.11
CA ALA A 351 6.42 13.60 14.44
C ALA A 351 5.45 14.41 15.30
N GLY A 352 5.80 14.70 16.56
CA GLY A 352 4.99 15.46 17.50
C GLY A 352 3.67 14.78 17.85
N ASN A 353 3.67 13.46 18.06
CA ASN A 353 2.46 12.76 18.49
C ASN A 353 2.48 12.50 19.99
N LYS A 354 1.35 12.70 20.67
CA LYS A 354 1.20 12.32 22.10
C LYS A 354 0.86 10.83 22.19
N ILE A 355 1.52 10.10 23.11
CA ILE A 355 1.16 8.71 23.40
C ILE A 355 -0.18 8.71 24.13
N GLY A 356 -1.15 7.98 23.59
CA GLY A 356 -2.28 7.50 24.38
C GLY A 356 -2.63 6.09 23.95
N GLN A 357 -3.35 5.37 24.80
CA GLN A 357 -3.96 4.10 24.42
C GLN A 357 -5.28 4.41 23.71
N GLY A 358 -5.39 4.10 22.41
CA GLY A 358 -6.68 4.07 21.74
C GLY A 358 -7.55 2.93 22.29
N GLN A 359 -8.88 3.05 22.18
CA GLN A 359 -9.86 2.10 22.74
C GLN A 359 -9.76 0.64 22.24
N GLY A 360 -8.84 0.34 21.30
CA GLY A 360 -8.59 -1.00 20.78
C GLY A 360 -7.39 -1.73 21.41
N GLY A 361 -6.72 -1.16 22.42
CA GLY A 361 -5.53 -1.75 23.01
C GLY A 361 -4.41 -1.92 21.98
N LEU A 362 -4.11 -0.88 21.19
CA LEU A 362 -2.92 -0.75 20.34
C LEU A 362 -2.26 0.59 20.69
N ILE A 363 -0.92 0.63 20.76
CA ILE A 363 -0.19 1.91 20.84
C ILE A 363 -0.12 2.45 19.41
N THR A 364 -1.16 3.17 19.02
CA THR A 364 -1.21 3.98 17.80
C THR A 364 -1.31 5.45 18.23
N PRO A 365 -1.07 6.42 17.34
CA PRO A 365 -1.63 7.74 17.58
C PRO A 365 -3.10 7.53 17.92
N VAL A 366 -3.44 7.92 19.15
CA VAL A 366 -4.82 8.26 19.42
C VAL A 366 -4.97 9.53 18.63
N SER A 367 -5.59 9.41 17.47
CA SER A 367 -6.37 10.51 16.95
C SER A 367 -7.12 11.08 18.15
N PRO A 368 -6.96 12.36 18.53
CA PRO A 368 -7.75 12.93 19.63
C PRO A 368 -9.26 12.83 19.37
N PHE A 369 -9.64 12.39 18.18
CA PHE A 369 -10.96 12.17 17.66
C PHE A 369 -11.57 10.84 18.11
N PHE A 370 -12.65 10.96 18.88
CA PHE A 370 -13.56 9.85 19.18
C PHE A 370 -14.35 9.50 17.91
N THR A 371 -14.21 8.27 17.40
CA THR A 371 -15.30 7.68 16.59
C THR A 371 -16.21 6.93 17.54
N SER A 372 -17.46 7.39 17.70
CA SER A 372 -18.47 6.81 18.58
C SER A 372 -18.70 5.30 18.33
N GLY A 373 -19.10 4.62 19.39
CA GLY A 373 -19.22 3.16 19.45
C GLY A 373 -20.23 2.58 18.46
N PHE A 374 -19.97 1.35 18.00
CA PHE A 374 -20.98 0.56 17.32
C PHE A 374 -22.14 0.29 18.28
N PRO A 375 -23.41 0.53 17.88
CA PRO A 375 -24.54 0.00 18.64
C PRO A 375 -24.44 -1.53 18.61
N SER A 376 -24.52 -2.14 19.79
CA SER A 376 -24.61 -3.59 19.95
C SER A 376 -25.73 -4.14 19.07
N SER A 377 -25.43 -5.14 18.25
CA SER A 377 -26.39 -5.84 17.42
C SER A 377 -27.48 -6.48 18.28
N ASN A 378 -28.64 -5.83 18.37
CA ASN A 378 -29.91 -6.46 18.73
C ASN A 378 -31.08 -5.65 18.16
N SER A 379 -31.26 -5.75 16.84
CA SER A 379 -32.57 -5.57 16.21
C SER A 379 -32.61 -6.32 14.87
N LEU A 380 -33.22 -7.50 14.89
CA LEU A 380 -33.65 -8.24 13.71
C LEU A 380 -34.70 -7.43 12.94
N GLY A 381 -34.61 -7.37 11.60
CA GLY A 381 -35.78 -7.05 10.78
C GLY A 381 -35.53 -6.42 9.41
N VAL A 382 -35.77 -7.25 8.38
CA VAL A 382 -36.22 -6.90 7.01
C VAL A 382 -35.16 -6.48 5.98
N LYS A 383 -34.96 -7.39 5.02
CA LYS A 383 -34.37 -7.15 3.69
C LYS A 383 -35.37 -6.35 2.84
N SER A 384 -34.91 -5.31 2.14
CA SER A 384 -35.47 -4.94 0.84
C SER A 384 -34.34 -4.73 -0.17
N SER A 385 -34.59 -5.24 -1.36
CA SER A 385 -33.69 -5.30 -2.50
C SER A 385 -34.17 -4.32 -3.56
N THR A 386 -33.34 -3.36 -3.96
CA THR A 386 -33.41 -2.69 -5.26
C THR A 386 -32.03 -2.10 -5.57
N GLY A 387 -31.48 -2.47 -6.73
CA GLY A 387 -30.36 -1.75 -7.33
C GLY A 387 -30.86 -0.56 -8.17
N GLY A 388 -29.96 0.38 -8.44
CA GLY A 388 -30.18 1.49 -9.37
C GLY A 388 -29.49 2.79 -8.96
N GLU A 389 -28.45 3.14 -9.73
CA GLU A 389 -28.05 4.49 -10.21
C GLU A 389 -27.62 5.62 -9.26
N ASP A 390 -26.38 6.07 -9.52
CA ASP A 390 -25.92 7.46 -9.66
C ASP A 390 -26.47 8.53 -8.70
N ASP A 391 -25.87 8.59 -7.51
CA ASP A 391 -25.79 9.83 -6.74
C ASP A 391 -24.34 10.31 -6.63
N MET A 392 -24.15 11.60 -6.92
CA MET A 392 -22.93 12.35 -6.68
C MET A 392 -22.54 12.28 -5.19
N PRO A 393 -21.33 11.82 -4.82
CA PRO A 393 -20.79 12.20 -3.53
C PRO A 393 -20.50 13.69 -3.59
N ASP A 394 -21.36 14.49 -2.98
CA ASP A 394 -21.02 15.85 -2.63
C ASP A 394 -19.78 15.75 -1.72
N LEU A 395 -18.69 16.39 -2.12
CA LEU A 395 -17.53 16.62 -1.24
C LEU A 395 -17.64 18.01 -0.63
N SER A 396 -18.85 18.35 -0.23
CA SER A 396 -19.05 18.88 1.11
C SER A 396 -18.70 17.73 2.06
N LEU A 397 -17.80 17.94 3.02
CA LEU A 397 -17.75 17.07 4.18
C LEU A 397 -19.14 17.15 4.81
N GLY A 398 -20.01 16.16 4.63
CA GLY A 398 -21.39 16.20 5.16
C GLY A 398 -22.42 15.67 4.15
N PRO A 399 -23.26 14.67 4.52
CA PRO A 399 -24.15 14.05 3.57
C PRO A 399 -25.48 14.82 3.43
N SER A 400 -25.89 15.06 2.19
CA SER A 400 -27.30 15.25 1.82
C SER A 400 -27.71 14.23 0.78
N VAL A 401 -28.77 13.47 1.06
CA VAL A 401 -29.72 12.94 0.07
C VAL A 401 -31.13 13.11 0.66
N LEU A 402 -31.97 13.87 -0.05
CA LEU A 402 -33.38 14.12 0.24
C LEU A 402 -34.27 13.09 -0.47
N GLY A 403 -35.38 12.70 0.16
CA GLY A 403 -36.48 11.97 -0.49
C GLY A 403 -37.68 11.77 0.44
N GLU A 404 -38.78 12.46 0.12
CA GLU A 404 -40.03 12.65 0.87
C GLU A 404 -40.84 11.36 1.18
N THR A 405 -41.59 11.35 2.29
CA THR A 405 -43.06 11.15 2.26
C THR A 405 -43.71 11.46 3.63
N GLN A 406 -44.94 11.96 3.54
CA GLN A 406 -45.79 12.50 4.60
C GLN A 406 -46.39 11.44 5.55
N ASP A 407 -46.74 11.94 6.73
CA ASP A 407 -48.07 11.88 7.35
C ASP A 407 -48.28 11.05 8.65
N ARG A 408 -48.88 11.77 9.61
CA ARG A 408 -49.81 11.36 10.70
C ARG A 408 -49.33 10.53 11.89
N GLY A 409 -49.56 11.14 13.06
CA GLY A 409 -50.47 10.56 14.05
C GLY A 409 -49.82 10.06 15.33
N SER A 410 -49.82 10.91 16.36
CA SER A 410 -50.63 10.75 17.57
C SER A 410 -50.07 9.83 18.69
N LYS A 411 -49.73 10.50 19.80
CA LYS A 411 -50.26 10.29 21.16
C LYS A 411 -50.10 8.91 21.86
N ILE A 412 -49.60 9.04 23.10
CA ILE A 412 -50.08 8.43 24.36
C ILE A 412 -49.29 7.24 24.96
N TRP A 413 -48.84 7.50 26.19
CA TRP A 413 -48.74 6.65 27.40
C TRP A 413 -47.40 6.06 27.87
N SER A 414 -47.02 6.52 29.06
CA SER A 414 -46.15 5.94 30.10
C SER A 414 -46.81 4.70 30.78
N PRO A 415 -46.35 4.16 31.94
CA PRO A 415 -45.04 4.23 32.62
C PRO A 415 -44.56 2.85 33.22
N GLY A 416 -43.34 2.81 33.75
CA GLY A 416 -43.17 2.33 35.14
C GLY A 416 -42.07 1.31 35.46
N HIS A 417 -41.50 1.54 36.67
CA HIS A 417 -40.78 0.64 37.59
C HIS A 417 -39.30 0.33 37.26
N SER A 418 -38.35 0.24 38.19
CA SER A 418 -38.14 0.66 39.60
C SER A 418 -36.92 -0.15 40.07
N ARG A 419 -35.93 0.51 40.71
CA ARG A 419 -34.89 -0.06 41.61
C ARG A 419 -33.87 -1.02 40.96
N ASP A 420 -32.58 -1.03 41.30
CA ASP A 420 -32.01 -0.87 42.63
C ASP A 420 -30.57 -0.34 42.59
N GLN A 421 -30.15 0.27 43.70
CA GLN A 421 -28.84 0.85 43.95
C GLN A 421 -27.83 -0.20 44.42
N THR A 422 -26.54 -0.02 44.09
CA THR A 422 -25.46 -0.20 45.07
C THR A 422 -24.23 0.59 44.65
N ARG A 423 -23.83 1.51 45.53
CA ARG A 423 -22.76 2.50 45.42
C ARG A 423 -21.67 2.07 46.40
N VAL A 424 -20.42 2.03 45.96
CA VAL A 424 -19.24 1.94 46.84
C VAL A 424 -18.40 3.17 46.57
N GLU A 425 -18.29 4.03 47.58
CA GLU A 425 -17.39 5.18 47.63
C GLU A 425 -15.99 4.75 48.08
N MET A 426 -14.95 5.37 47.52
CA MET A 426 -13.65 5.45 48.18
C MET A 426 -13.14 6.89 48.17
N GLU A 427 -12.79 7.33 49.36
CA GLU A 427 -12.36 8.66 49.78
C GLU A 427 -11.00 9.05 49.19
N GLY A 428 -10.87 10.34 48.88
CA GLY A 428 -9.61 10.96 48.51
C GLY A 428 -8.79 11.39 49.72
N THR A 429 -7.47 11.34 49.59
CA THR A 429 -6.55 12.02 50.51
C THR A 429 -5.60 12.90 49.70
N LYS A 430 -5.68 14.21 49.94
CA LYS A 430 -4.76 15.23 49.40
C LYS A 430 -3.57 15.42 50.35
N LYS A 431 -2.36 15.49 49.80
CA LYS A 431 -1.12 16.17 50.25
C LYS A 431 -0.13 16.01 49.08
N GLY A 432 0.71 16.93 48.64
CA GLY A 432 1.11 18.29 48.98
C GLY A 432 2.16 18.67 47.90
N VAL A 433 2.30 19.95 47.57
CA VAL A 433 3.19 20.47 46.53
C VAL A 433 4.62 20.60 47.06
N GLU A 434 5.61 20.13 46.29
CA GLU A 434 6.97 20.68 46.31
C GLU A 434 7.59 20.59 44.91
N SER A 435 8.19 21.70 44.49
CA SER A 435 8.80 21.99 43.20
C SER A 435 10.29 21.66 43.22
N ASP A 436 10.80 20.91 42.23
CA ASP A 436 12.19 21.03 41.78
C ASP A 436 12.45 20.33 40.44
N GLY A 437 13.17 21.02 39.55
CA GLY A 437 14.03 20.49 38.47
C GLY A 437 13.43 19.54 37.42
N MET A 438 12.98 20.07 36.28
CA MET A 438 12.59 19.30 35.10
C MET A 438 13.84 18.73 34.38
N ALA A 439 14.42 17.66 34.94
CA ALA A 439 15.29 16.76 34.18
C ALA A 439 14.40 15.81 33.36
N LEU A 440 14.47 15.91 32.03
CA LEU A 440 13.82 14.99 31.08
C LEU A 440 14.43 13.59 31.24
N VAL A 441 13.93 12.83 32.22
CA VAL A 441 14.23 11.40 32.35
C VAL A 441 13.46 10.69 31.25
N VAL A 442 14.14 10.41 30.14
CA VAL A 442 13.76 9.34 29.22
C VAL A 442 13.82 8.07 30.06
N LYS A 443 12.70 7.64 30.63
CA LYS A 443 12.59 6.35 31.30
C LYS A 443 12.98 5.28 30.28
N GLU A 444 14.12 4.63 30.49
CA GLU A 444 14.37 3.31 29.94
C GLU A 444 13.15 2.44 30.28
N GLN A 445 12.33 2.13 29.28
CA GLN A 445 11.15 1.29 29.45
C GLN A 445 11.59 -0.17 29.60
N THR A 446 12.19 -0.50 30.73
CA THR A 446 12.19 -1.86 31.28
C THR A 446 10.97 -2.01 32.19
N ILE A 447 9.78 -1.98 31.59
CA ILE A 447 8.55 -2.48 32.20
C ILE A 447 7.90 -3.38 31.16
N TYR A 448 7.83 -4.67 31.46
CA TYR A 448 6.92 -5.62 30.83
C TYR A 448 5.47 -5.19 31.16
N ASP A 449 4.98 -4.13 30.52
CA ASP A 449 3.55 -3.90 30.44
C ASP A 449 3.00 -4.95 29.48
N MET A 450 1.98 -5.69 29.89
CA MET A 450 1.12 -6.47 29.00
C MET A 450 0.32 -5.52 28.09
N GLY A 451 1.04 -4.70 27.33
CA GLY A 451 0.55 -3.72 26.41
C GLY A 451 0.01 -4.41 25.16
N ALA A 452 -1.13 -3.91 24.74
CA ALA A 452 -1.40 -3.58 23.36
C ALA A 452 -0.29 -3.91 22.34
N PRO A 453 -0.51 -4.79 21.34
CA PRO A 453 0.48 -5.04 20.29
C PRO A 453 0.93 -3.74 19.62
N LEU A 454 2.22 -3.60 19.30
CA LEU A 454 2.68 -2.51 18.45
C LEU A 454 2.18 -2.70 17.01
N SER A 455 1.90 -1.59 16.31
CA SER A 455 1.54 -1.63 14.88
C SER A 455 2.76 -1.98 14.01
N PRO A 456 2.58 -2.43 12.75
CA PRO A 456 3.71 -2.76 11.88
C PRO A 456 4.68 -1.62 11.60
N PHE A 457 4.25 -0.37 11.75
CA PHE A 457 5.12 0.80 11.65
C PHE A 457 6.26 0.78 12.67
N HIS A 458 6.07 0.15 13.84
CA HIS A 458 7.08 0.06 14.89
C HIS A 458 8.18 -0.95 14.59
N TYR A 459 7.90 -1.94 13.74
CA TYR A 459 8.84 -3.02 13.40
C TYR A 459 9.49 -2.83 12.02
N GLN A 460 9.29 -1.66 11.38
CA GLN A 460 10.00 -1.31 10.16
C GLN A 460 11.51 -1.18 10.41
N LEU A 461 12.31 -1.52 9.40
CA LEU A 461 13.76 -1.44 9.53
C LEU A 461 14.25 0.02 9.43
N ARG A 462 15.28 0.32 10.23
CA ARG A 462 16.05 1.58 10.25
C ARG A 462 15.25 2.84 10.61
N LYS A 463 14.38 3.33 9.73
CA LYS A 463 13.77 4.66 9.82
C LYS A 463 12.28 4.62 9.47
N ALA A 464 11.45 5.10 10.39
CA ALA A 464 10.03 5.32 10.14
C ALA A 464 9.83 6.74 9.57
N TRP A 465 9.67 6.84 8.25
CA TRP A 465 9.22 8.09 7.60
C TRP A 465 7.71 8.24 7.76
N ARG A 466 6.99 7.13 7.59
CA ARG A 466 5.54 7.09 7.72
C ARG A 466 5.15 7.00 9.18
N VAL A 467 4.44 8.03 9.65
CA VAL A 467 3.81 8.04 10.96
C VAL A 467 2.73 6.95 10.96
N PRO A 468 2.62 6.13 12.03
CA PRO A 468 1.55 5.14 12.14
C PRO A 468 0.18 5.80 11.98
N TYR A 469 -0.72 5.16 11.26
CA TYR A 469 -2.11 5.60 11.15
C TYR A 469 -3.03 4.40 11.07
N LEU A 470 -4.31 4.63 11.37
CA LEU A 470 -5.36 3.64 11.19
C LEU A 470 -6.08 3.94 9.87
N GLU A 471 -6.35 2.91 9.06
CA GLU A 471 -7.23 3.11 7.92
C GLU A 471 -8.64 3.45 8.40
N GLU A 472 -9.20 4.58 7.97
CA GLU A 472 -10.55 5.04 8.33
C GLU A 472 -11.50 4.91 7.14
N LYS A 473 -12.81 5.00 7.38
CA LYS A 473 -13.81 4.90 6.31
C LYS A 473 -13.60 5.97 5.23
N ILE A 474 -13.15 7.17 5.60
CA ILE A 474 -12.85 8.23 4.63
C ILE A 474 -11.74 7.82 3.64
N HIS A 475 -10.80 6.97 4.07
CA HIS A 475 -9.75 6.47 3.18
C HIS A 475 -10.28 5.55 2.08
N GLU A 476 -11.44 4.90 2.27
CA GLU A 476 -12.07 4.07 1.22
C GLU A 476 -12.52 4.89 0.00
N GLN A 477 -12.69 6.21 0.17
CA GLN A 477 -12.98 7.13 -0.93
C GLN A 477 -11.76 7.31 -1.85
N PHE A 478 -10.55 7.12 -1.32
CA PHE A 478 -9.28 7.26 -2.04
C PHE A 478 -8.78 5.92 -2.58
N LYS A 479 -9.39 5.43 -3.66
CA LYS A 479 -8.96 4.19 -4.33
C LYS A 479 -7.59 4.30 -5.00
N THR A 480 -7.14 5.50 -5.34
CA THR A 480 -5.86 5.77 -6.00
C THR A 480 -5.36 7.19 -5.72
N HIS A 481 -4.15 7.49 -6.16
CA HIS A 481 -3.57 8.83 -6.08
C HIS A 481 -4.25 9.79 -7.05
N ILE A 482 -4.38 11.05 -6.63
CA ILE A 482 -4.95 12.11 -7.48
C ILE A 482 -3.89 12.58 -8.47
N TYR A 483 -2.73 12.97 -7.97
CA TYR A 483 -1.62 13.50 -8.77
C TYR A 483 -0.38 12.62 -8.68
N GLY A 484 0.25 12.33 -9.82
CA GLY A 484 1.57 11.68 -9.87
C GLY A 484 2.74 12.65 -9.75
N TRP A 485 2.46 13.97 -9.81
CA TRP A 485 3.42 15.07 -9.72
C TRP A 485 2.80 16.33 -9.08
N THR A 486 3.57 17.39 -8.82
CA THR A 486 3.08 18.68 -8.27
C THR A 486 2.88 19.79 -9.32
N TRP A 487 1.90 20.68 -9.06
CA TRP A 487 1.55 21.84 -9.89
C TRP A 487 2.07 23.17 -9.31
N GLU A 488 3.11 23.12 -8.50
CA GLU A 488 3.89 24.28 -8.05
C GLU A 488 5.35 24.12 -8.43
N ASP A 489 6.01 25.23 -8.74
CA ASP A 489 7.46 25.22 -8.93
C ASP A 489 8.17 25.35 -7.58
N PRO A 490 8.77 24.26 -7.04
CA PRO A 490 9.41 24.32 -5.73
C PRO A 490 10.68 25.17 -5.72
N ARG A 491 11.25 25.52 -6.88
CA ARG A 491 12.41 26.44 -6.96
C ARG A 491 12.00 27.84 -6.51
N VAL A 492 10.82 28.28 -6.97
CA VAL A 492 10.24 29.56 -6.58
C VAL A 492 9.89 29.55 -5.10
N ASP A 493 9.43 28.42 -4.55
CA ASP A 493 9.17 28.30 -3.12
C ASP A 493 10.44 28.47 -2.28
N VAL A 494 11.52 27.77 -2.62
CA VAL A 494 12.81 27.92 -1.90
C VAL A 494 13.32 29.36 -1.94
N GLU A 495 13.28 30.00 -3.12
CA GLU A 495 13.76 31.37 -3.32
C GLU A 495 12.88 32.42 -2.61
N ARG A 496 11.56 32.39 -2.86
CA ARG A 496 10.63 33.44 -2.42
C ARG A 496 10.24 33.31 -0.96
N LEU A 497 10.19 32.10 -0.43
CA LEU A 497 9.87 31.86 0.98
C LEU A 497 11.11 31.92 1.87
N GLY A 498 12.32 31.98 1.27
CA GLY A 498 13.57 31.97 2.01
C GLY A 498 13.71 30.70 2.83
N ILE A 499 13.58 29.54 2.18
CA ILE A 499 13.71 28.24 2.85
C ILE A 499 15.20 27.97 3.11
N THR A 500 15.52 27.62 4.35
CA THR A 500 16.89 27.41 4.84
C THR A 500 17.01 26.08 5.58
N LYS A 501 18.24 25.69 5.90
CA LYS A 501 18.53 24.48 6.68
C LYS A 501 17.93 24.47 8.09
N ASP A 502 17.65 25.64 8.66
CA ASP A 502 17.12 25.80 10.02
C ASP A 502 15.58 25.79 10.05
N ASP A 503 14.95 25.51 8.91
CA ASP A 503 13.49 25.46 8.80
C ASP A 503 12.92 24.09 9.16
N SER A 504 11.84 24.14 9.95
CA SER A 504 10.93 23.02 10.20
C SER A 504 9.60 23.32 9.51
N ILE A 505 9.28 22.53 8.49
CA ILE A 505 8.23 22.84 7.51
C ILE A 505 7.08 21.84 7.64
N LEU A 506 5.84 22.34 7.64
CA LEU A 506 4.67 21.52 7.29
C LEU A 506 4.29 21.82 5.84
N ALA A 507 4.09 20.78 5.03
CA ALA A 507 3.66 20.92 3.65
C ALA A 507 2.69 19.80 3.25
N ILE A 508 1.75 20.09 2.36
CA ILE A 508 0.92 19.05 1.76
C ILE A 508 1.82 18.09 0.96
N THR A 509 1.57 16.78 1.12
CA THR A 509 2.41 15.73 0.51
C THR A 509 2.30 15.77 -1.00
N SER A 510 1.07 15.75 -1.54
CA SER A 510 0.82 15.57 -2.98
C SER A 510 1.63 14.36 -3.50
N ALA A 511 2.34 14.46 -4.61
CA ALA A 511 3.22 13.41 -5.10
C ALA A 511 4.60 13.35 -4.42
N GLY A 512 4.88 14.24 -3.46
CA GLY A 512 6.15 14.33 -2.75
C GLY A 512 7.24 15.18 -3.45
N ASP A 513 6.98 15.74 -4.64
CA ASP A 513 8.03 16.42 -5.41
C ASP A 513 8.55 17.69 -4.73
N ASN A 514 7.66 18.51 -4.15
CA ASN A 514 8.03 19.76 -3.50
C ASN A 514 8.87 19.49 -2.24
N VAL A 515 8.43 18.57 -1.38
CA VAL A 515 9.15 18.24 -0.14
C VAL A 515 10.52 17.61 -0.41
N LEU A 516 10.64 16.76 -1.43
CA LEU A 516 11.93 16.23 -1.87
C LEU A 516 12.84 17.35 -2.38
N HIS A 517 12.28 18.32 -3.10
CA HIS A 517 13.03 19.49 -3.57
C HIS A 517 13.53 20.34 -2.39
N TYR A 518 12.70 20.62 -1.38
CA TYR A 518 13.10 21.41 -0.21
C TYR A 518 14.25 20.74 0.56
N ALA A 519 14.17 19.41 0.74
CA ALA A 519 15.21 18.64 1.39
C ALA A 519 16.57 18.74 0.66
N ILE A 520 16.57 18.71 -0.68
CA ILE A 520 17.82 18.80 -1.46
C ILE A 520 18.32 20.24 -1.54
N ALA A 521 17.45 21.18 -1.93
CA ALA A 521 17.85 22.52 -2.30
C ALA A 521 18.19 23.40 -1.07
N ALA A 522 17.49 23.20 0.05
CA ALA A 522 17.69 23.98 1.26
C ALA A 522 18.29 23.18 2.42
N GLY A 523 18.28 21.85 2.38
CA GLY A 523 18.82 21.02 3.46
C GLY A 523 18.07 21.20 4.78
N VAL A 524 16.74 21.35 4.71
CA VAL A 524 15.87 21.70 5.86
C VAL A 524 15.99 20.71 7.02
N GLU A 525 15.75 21.18 8.24
CA GLU A 525 15.87 20.38 9.47
C GLU A 525 14.79 19.29 9.55
N ARG A 526 13.53 19.66 9.21
CA ARG A 526 12.38 18.77 9.35
C ARG A 526 11.30 19.11 8.33
N ILE A 527 10.67 18.08 7.76
CA ILE A 527 9.49 18.20 6.90
C ILE A 527 8.37 17.28 7.40
N HIS A 528 7.24 17.88 7.79
CA HIS A 528 5.96 17.21 8.02
C HIS A 528 5.16 17.24 6.71
N ALA A 529 5.18 16.13 5.98
CA ALA A 529 4.39 15.95 4.76
C ALA A 529 3.00 15.41 5.15
N VAL A 530 1.94 16.17 4.88
CA VAL A 530 0.58 15.85 5.35
C VAL A 530 -0.34 15.58 4.17
N ASP A 531 -1.14 14.51 4.23
CA ASP A 531 -2.17 14.24 3.23
C ASP A 531 -3.26 13.33 3.82
N MET A 532 -4.52 13.61 3.50
CA MET A 532 -5.63 12.75 3.89
C MET A 532 -5.75 11.52 2.96
N ASN A 533 -5.25 11.62 1.73
CA ASN A 533 -5.21 10.50 0.81
C ASN A 533 -3.98 9.61 1.09
N PRO A 534 -4.15 8.37 1.60
CA PRO A 534 -3.02 7.48 1.87
C PRO A 534 -2.19 7.18 0.61
N CYS A 535 -2.78 7.18 -0.58
CA CYS A 535 -2.09 6.89 -1.83
C CYS A 535 -1.02 7.93 -2.18
N GLN A 536 -1.23 9.19 -1.83
CA GLN A 536 -0.23 10.25 -1.99
C GLN A 536 0.99 10.00 -1.10
N GLY A 537 0.72 9.63 0.14
CA GLY A 537 1.72 9.12 1.07
C GLY A 537 2.49 7.90 0.57
N HIS A 538 1.81 6.94 -0.05
CA HIS A 538 2.42 5.75 -0.62
C HIS A 538 3.39 6.09 -1.76
N ILE A 539 3.15 7.15 -2.54
CA ILE A 539 4.06 7.62 -3.60
C ILE A 539 5.34 8.18 -2.98
N LEU A 540 5.24 9.10 -2.03
CA LEU A 540 6.43 9.67 -1.37
C LEU A 540 7.22 8.58 -0.64
N GLU A 541 6.55 7.66 0.06
CA GLU A 541 7.19 6.54 0.72
C GLU A 541 7.89 5.60 -0.28
N LEU A 542 7.29 5.35 -1.46
CA LEU A 542 7.94 4.57 -2.53
C LEU A 542 9.17 5.27 -3.09
N LYS A 543 9.11 6.59 -3.33
CA LYS A 543 10.27 7.37 -3.78
C LYS A 543 11.41 7.28 -2.77
N LEU A 544 11.12 7.50 -1.49
CA LEU A 544 12.10 7.41 -0.40
C LEU A 544 12.70 6.00 -0.25
N ALA A 545 11.87 4.96 -0.29
CA ALA A 545 12.31 3.57 -0.20
C ALA A 545 13.15 3.15 -1.42
N ALA A 546 12.76 3.58 -2.62
CA ALA A 546 13.50 3.30 -3.85
C ALA A 546 14.87 4.00 -3.86
N ILE A 547 14.96 5.26 -3.40
CA ILE A 547 16.25 5.96 -3.27
C ILE A 547 17.18 5.22 -2.31
N GLN A 548 16.65 4.71 -1.20
CA GLN A 548 17.44 3.98 -0.21
C GLN A 548 17.89 2.59 -0.72
N ALA A 549 17.09 1.92 -1.53
CA ALA A 549 17.28 0.51 -1.91
C ALA A 549 17.91 0.28 -3.28
N LEU A 550 17.73 1.21 -4.22
CA LEU A 550 18.06 1.01 -5.63
C LEU A 550 19.30 1.79 -6.06
N GLU A 551 19.80 1.42 -7.22
CA GLU A 551 20.75 2.24 -7.98
C GLU A 551 19.98 3.22 -8.87
N TYR A 552 20.66 4.31 -9.25
CA TYR A 552 20.05 5.42 -9.98
C TYR A 552 19.36 4.97 -11.28
N SER A 553 19.90 3.97 -11.98
CA SER A 553 19.32 3.46 -13.24
C SER A 553 17.92 2.87 -13.06
N ASP A 554 17.70 2.11 -11.98
CA ASP A 554 16.39 1.50 -11.71
C ASP A 554 15.42 2.58 -11.20
N PHE A 555 15.91 3.50 -10.37
CA PHE A 555 15.13 4.64 -9.90
C PHE A 555 14.66 5.54 -11.05
N TRP A 556 15.54 5.85 -12.02
CA TRP A 556 15.23 6.63 -13.21
C TRP A 556 14.17 5.96 -14.07
N LYS A 557 14.24 4.65 -14.29
CA LYS A 557 13.19 3.91 -15.01
C LYS A 557 11.83 4.03 -14.32
N ILE A 558 11.78 3.82 -13.00
CA ILE A 558 10.54 3.86 -12.21
C ILE A 558 9.89 5.25 -12.28
N PHE A 559 10.63 6.33 -12.00
CA PHE A 559 10.04 7.67 -11.83
C PHE A 559 10.35 8.65 -12.96
N GLY A 560 11.48 8.52 -13.65
CA GLY A 560 11.83 9.31 -14.84
C GLY A 560 11.04 8.87 -16.06
N GLU A 561 11.16 7.58 -16.43
CA GLU A 561 10.43 6.99 -17.56
C GLU A 561 8.98 6.61 -17.20
N GLY A 562 8.68 6.48 -15.90
CA GLY A 562 7.38 6.01 -15.43
C GLY A 562 7.17 4.51 -15.67
N ARG A 563 8.21 3.76 -16.07
CA ARG A 563 8.09 2.36 -16.49
C ARG A 563 9.28 1.51 -16.07
N HIS A 564 8.99 0.34 -15.50
CA HIS A 564 10.03 -0.63 -15.17
C HIS A 564 9.50 -2.07 -15.33
N PRO A 565 10.08 -2.90 -16.23
CA PRO A 565 9.58 -4.25 -16.50
C PRO A 565 9.61 -5.16 -15.26
N ASP A 566 10.64 -5.02 -14.42
CA ASP A 566 10.83 -5.84 -13.22
C ASP A 566 10.40 -5.13 -11.92
N PHE A 567 9.51 -4.12 -11.98
CA PHE A 567 9.08 -3.38 -10.78
C PHE A 567 8.57 -4.31 -9.67
N ASP A 568 7.73 -5.29 -10.03
CA ASP A 568 7.14 -6.23 -9.09
C ASP A 568 8.19 -7.05 -8.32
N ILE A 569 9.29 -7.41 -8.99
CA ILE A 569 10.42 -8.14 -8.41
C ILE A 569 11.26 -7.21 -7.53
N LEU A 570 11.57 -6.00 -8.00
CA LEU A 570 12.31 -5.01 -7.21
C LEU A 570 11.54 -4.63 -5.94
N LEU A 571 10.21 -4.51 -6.03
CA LEU A 571 9.34 -4.20 -4.92
C LEU A 571 9.51 -5.19 -3.77
N THR A 572 9.54 -6.50 -4.04
CA THR A 572 9.66 -7.54 -3.00
C THR A 572 11.11 -7.80 -2.57
N THR A 573 12.05 -7.77 -3.52
CA THR A 573 13.45 -8.19 -3.29
C THR A 573 14.38 -7.08 -2.80
N LYS A 574 14.05 -5.80 -3.06
CA LYS A 574 14.91 -4.67 -2.66
C LYS A 574 14.17 -3.59 -1.87
N ILE A 575 12.97 -3.20 -2.30
CA ILE A 575 12.28 -2.00 -1.77
C ILE A 575 11.48 -2.30 -0.49
N ALA A 576 10.84 -3.47 -0.41
CA ALA A 576 9.95 -3.85 0.70
C ALA A 576 10.49 -3.61 2.12
N PRO A 577 11.78 -3.86 2.43
CA PRO A 577 12.37 -3.59 3.75
C PRO A 577 12.18 -2.16 4.27
N PHE A 578 12.05 -1.19 3.36
CA PHE A 578 11.97 0.24 3.66
C PHE A 578 10.56 0.82 3.48
N LEU A 579 9.57 -0.01 3.14
CA LEU A 579 8.18 0.41 3.04
C LEU A 579 7.44 0.11 4.35
N SER A 580 6.29 0.75 4.53
CA SER A 580 5.24 0.30 5.43
C SER A 580 4.54 -0.95 4.91
N SER A 581 3.82 -1.63 5.81
CA SER A 581 2.95 -2.75 5.41
C SER A 581 1.85 -2.25 4.45
N HIS A 582 1.26 -1.08 4.75
CA HIS A 582 0.28 -0.39 3.90
C HIS A 582 0.81 -0.11 2.49
N ALA A 583 1.93 0.61 2.38
CA ALA A 583 2.47 0.97 1.07
C ALA A 583 2.91 -0.27 0.28
N PHE A 584 3.51 -1.26 0.93
CA PHE A 584 3.86 -2.52 0.27
C PHE A 584 2.61 -3.23 -0.30
N ALA A 585 1.54 -3.35 0.49
CA ALA A 585 0.30 -3.98 0.03
C ALA A 585 -0.36 -3.21 -1.12
N TYR A 586 -0.35 -1.88 -1.06
CA TYR A 586 -0.85 -1.01 -2.13
C TYR A 586 -0.07 -1.22 -3.42
N TRP A 587 1.26 -1.09 -3.39
CA TRP A 587 2.11 -1.21 -4.58
C TRP A 587 2.17 -2.63 -5.13
N LYS A 588 2.01 -3.65 -4.27
CA LYS A 588 1.95 -5.04 -4.73
C LYS A 588 0.66 -5.33 -5.50
N THR A 589 -0.43 -4.68 -5.12
CA THR A 589 -1.73 -4.77 -5.81
C THR A 589 -1.74 -3.98 -7.12
N HIS A 590 -0.94 -2.92 -7.19
CA HIS A 590 -0.88 -1.98 -8.32
C HIS A 590 0.46 -1.99 -9.05
N SER A 591 1.17 -3.13 -9.07
CA SER A 591 2.50 -3.21 -9.66
C SER A 591 2.47 -3.01 -11.19
N ASP A 592 1.32 -3.20 -11.82
CA ASP A 592 1.05 -2.96 -13.24
C ASP A 592 1.06 -1.47 -13.63
N GLN A 593 0.95 -0.54 -12.68
CA GLN A 593 1.05 0.90 -12.95
C GLN A 593 2.39 1.27 -13.60
N PHE A 594 3.48 0.60 -13.21
CA PHE A 594 4.81 0.77 -13.81
C PHE A 594 5.04 -0.09 -15.06
N SER A 595 4.10 -0.96 -15.43
CA SER A 595 4.07 -1.58 -16.76
C SER A 595 3.39 -0.67 -17.79
N ASN A 596 2.40 0.13 -17.33
CA ASN A 596 1.51 0.91 -18.18
C ASN A 596 1.78 2.42 -18.19
N ASN A 597 2.99 2.86 -17.81
CA ASN A 597 3.35 4.26 -17.54
C ASN A 597 2.64 4.83 -16.30
N PHE A 598 3.38 4.95 -15.20
CA PHE A 598 2.93 5.51 -13.93
C PHE A 598 2.32 6.91 -14.07
N HIS A 599 2.93 7.78 -14.87
CA HIS A 599 2.48 9.18 -15.05
C HIS A 599 1.14 9.29 -15.79
N LEU A 600 0.69 8.20 -16.42
CA LEU A 600 -0.62 8.11 -17.06
C LEU A 600 -1.62 7.29 -16.20
N GLN A 601 -1.31 7.02 -14.93
CA GLN A 601 -2.23 6.38 -13.97
C GLN A 601 -2.80 7.40 -12.98
N GLY A 602 -3.67 6.94 -12.08
CA GLY A 602 -4.37 7.83 -11.15
C GLY A 602 -5.42 8.71 -11.83
N PHE A 603 -6.01 9.64 -11.07
CA PHE A 603 -7.04 10.53 -11.61
C PHE A 603 -6.48 11.49 -12.66
N SER A 604 -5.35 12.14 -12.37
CA SER A 604 -4.65 13.02 -13.32
C SER A 604 -4.17 12.30 -14.57
N GLY A 605 -3.78 11.02 -14.48
CA GLY A 605 -3.42 10.22 -15.66
C GLY A 605 -4.58 10.00 -16.63
N TRP A 606 -5.81 9.85 -16.13
CA TRP A 606 -7.00 9.83 -16.99
C TRP A 606 -7.20 11.16 -17.73
N ALA A 607 -7.00 12.29 -17.06
CA ALA A 607 -7.05 13.60 -17.71
C ALA A 607 -6.00 13.70 -18.84
N LEU A 608 -4.76 13.25 -18.59
CA LEU A 608 -3.71 13.23 -19.63
C LEU A 608 -4.07 12.34 -20.82
N ARG A 609 -4.63 11.14 -20.59
CA ARG A 609 -5.07 10.25 -21.67
C ARG A 609 -6.14 10.90 -22.54
N ILE A 610 -7.09 11.62 -21.94
CA ILE A 610 -8.13 12.36 -22.66
C ILE A 610 -7.52 13.49 -23.48
N VAL A 611 -6.58 14.26 -22.91
CA VAL A 611 -5.87 15.33 -23.62
C VAL A 611 -5.06 14.77 -24.80
N HIS A 612 -4.34 13.67 -24.60
CA HIS A 612 -3.58 13.00 -25.68
C HIS A 612 -4.50 12.48 -26.78
N PHE A 613 -5.65 11.91 -26.42
CA PHE A 613 -6.68 11.52 -27.38
C PHE A 613 -7.23 12.73 -28.14
N ALA A 614 -7.51 13.85 -27.46
CA ALA A 614 -7.96 15.09 -28.10
C ALA A 614 -6.92 15.63 -29.08
N PHE A 615 -5.63 15.58 -28.76
CA PHE A 615 -4.55 15.95 -29.69
C PHE A 615 -4.50 15.04 -30.91
N ALA A 616 -4.72 13.74 -30.74
CA ALA A 616 -4.78 12.80 -31.85
C ALA A 616 -5.97 13.09 -32.78
N VAL A 617 -7.15 13.34 -32.22
CA VAL A 617 -8.35 13.69 -33.01
C VAL A 617 -8.20 15.05 -33.71
N ALA A 618 -7.57 16.03 -33.06
CA ALA A 618 -7.31 17.34 -33.65
C ALA A 618 -6.13 17.34 -34.64
N GLY A 619 -5.41 16.23 -34.80
CA GLY A 619 -4.27 16.11 -35.72
C GLY A 619 -3.03 16.92 -35.31
N VAL A 620 -2.90 17.27 -34.02
CA VAL A 620 -1.79 18.11 -33.50
C VAL A 620 -0.74 17.33 -32.71
N SER A 621 -0.82 16.00 -32.65
CA SER A 621 0.11 15.17 -31.87
C SER A 621 1.58 15.36 -32.25
N ASP A 622 1.89 15.58 -33.53
CA ASP A 622 3.28 15.84 -33.95
C ASP A 622 3.72 17.27 -33.61
N ASP A 623 2.81 18.23 -33.58
CA ASP A 623 3.10 19.59 -33.10
C ASP A 623 3.36 19.61 -31.59
N VAL A 624 2.69 18.75 -30.81
CA VAL A 624 3.00 18.54 -29.38
C VAL A 624 4.44 18.02 -29.20
N LYS A 625 4.86 17.04 -30.01
CA LYS A 625 6.24 16.54 -29.99
C LYS A 625 7.24 17.62 -30.41
N ARG A 626 6.89 18.46 -31.39
CA ARG A 626 7.72 19.61 -31.80
C ARG A 626 7.85 20.63 -30.67
N LEU A 627 6.74 20.94 -29.98
CA LEU A 627 6.75 21.85 -28.84
C LEU A 627 7.69 21.35 -27.73
N CYS A 628 7.66 20.05 -27.42
CA CYS A 628 8.55 19.44 -26.43
C CYS A 628 10.04 19.41 -26.85
N LYS A 629 10.34 19.56 -28.15
CA LYS A 629 11.71 19.54 -28.70
C LYS A 629 12.24 20.93 -29.06
N ALA A 630 11.39 21.96 -29.04
CA ALA A 630 11.74 23.32 -29.42
C ALA A 630 12.88 23.84 -28.55
N SER A 631 13.83 24.53 -29.17
CA SER A 631 15.04 25.02 -28.49
C SER A 631 14.97 26.50 -28.11
N THR A 632 13.89 27.19 -28.51
CA THR A 632 13.67 28.60 -28.18
C THR A 632 12.22 28.85 -27.74
N THR A 633 12.02 29.80 -26.84
CA THR A 633 10.69 30.22 -26.39
C THR A 633 9.85 30.81 -27.53
N MET A 634 10.49 31.46 -28.51
CA MET A 634 9.82 32.01 -29.69
C MET A 634 9.21 30.89 -30.57
N GLU A 635 9.97 29.83 -30.82
CA GLU A 635 9.46 28.65 -31.55
C GLU A 635 8.31 27.99 -30.78
N GLN A 636 8.46 27.79 -29.47
CA GLN A 636 7.41 27.23 -28.63
C GLN A 636 6.13 28.06 -28.68
N ASN A 637 6.27 29.39 -28.56
CA ASN A 637 5.13 30.29 -28.57
C ASN A 637 4.41 30.31 -29.92
N LYS A 638 5.16 30.19 -31.02
CA LYS A 638 4.58 30.03 -32.36
C LYS A 638 3.74 28.74 -32.44
N ILE A 639 4.31 27.60 -32.03
CA ILE A 639 3.60 26.31 -32.03
C ILE A 639 2.36 26.36 -31.12
N TRP A 640 2.49 26.92 -29.92
CA TRP A 640 1.37 27.10 -28.99
C TRP A 640 0.24 27.89 -29.65
N THR A 641 0.55 29.08 -30.15
CA THR A 641 -0.45 30.02 -30.66
C THR A 641 -1.13 29.51 -31.92
N GLU A 642 -0.36 28.92 -32.85
CA GLU A 642 -0.88 28.46 -34.14
C GLU A 642 -1.57 27.09 -34.07
N LYS A 643 -1.16 26.20 -33.16
CA LYS A 643 -1.58 24.77 -33.18
C LYS A 643 -2.32 24.32 -31.93
N LEU A 644 -1.76 24.51 -30.74
CA LEU A 644 -2.32 23.93 -29.50
C LEU A 644 -3.40 24.81 -28.87
N ARG A 645 -3.17 26.13 -28.82
CA ARG A 645 -4.09 27.11 -28.21
C ARG A 645 -5.51 27.01 -28.76
N PRO A 646 -5.76 26.85 -30.08
CA PRO A 646 -7.12 26.66 -30.61
C PRO A 646 -7.82 25.38 -30.11
N VAL A 647 -7.06 24.33 -29.79
CA VAL A 647 -7.60 23.07 -29.26
C VAL A 647 -8.03 23.27 -27.80
N PHE A 648 -7.20 23.89 -26.98
CA PHE A 648 -7.52 24.17 -25.57
C PHE A 648 -8.65 25.18 -25.39
N LEU A 649 -8.73 26.21 -26.23
CA LEU A 649 -9.77 27.24 -26.17
C LEU A 649 -11.01 26.90 -27.02
N ASN A 650 -11.10 25.67 -27.52
CA ASN A 650 -12.30 25.23 -28.22
C ASN A 650 -13.50 25.26 -27.25
N LYS A 651 -14.59 25.96 -27.63
CA LYS A 651 -15.78 26.12 -26.77
C LYS A 651 -16.39 24.80 -26.31
N PHE A 652 -16.31 23.75 -27.12
CA PHE A 652 -16.77 22.41 -26.73
C PHE A 652 -15.86 21.84 -25.63
N VAL A 653 -14.54 21.94 -25.79
CA VAL A 653 -13.57 21.47 -24.79
C VAL A 653 -13.74 22.22 -23.46
N CYS A 654 -13.79 23.55 -23.51
CA CYS A 654 -14.01 24.37 -22.32
C CYS A 654 -15.34 24.03 -21.63
N LYS A 655 -16.44 23.91 -22.38
CA LYS A 655 -17.78 23.68 -21.80
C LYS A 655 -17.94 22.29 -21.19
N PHE A 656 -17.50 21.24 -21.89
CA PHE A 656 -17.78 19.86 -21.47
C PHE A 656 -16.74 19.27 -20.52
N PHE A 657 -15.51 19.81 -20.51
CA PHE A 657 -14.44 19.35 -19.62
C PHE A 657 -14.11 20.38 -18.55
N LEU A 658 -13.60 21.55 -18.93
CA LEU A 658 -13.02 22.52 -17.96
C LEU A 658 -14.07 23.29 -17.14
N ALA A 659 -15.28 23.44 -17.66
CA ALA A 659 -16.41 24.07 -16.96
C ALA A 659 -17.35 23.05 -16.30
N ASN A 660 -17.08 21.75 -16.42
CA ASN A 660 -17.92 20.70 -15.88
C ASN A 660 -17.41 20.25 -14.51
N PRO A 661 -18.10 20.58 -13.39
CA PRO A 661 -17.64 20.30 -12.04
C PRO A 661 -17.37 18.81 -11.78
N LEU A 662 -18.15 17.93 -12.41
CA LEU A 662 -17.98 16.48 -12.33
C LEU A 662 -16.64 16.04 -12.94
N PHE A 663 -16.28 16.62 -14.09
CA PHE A 663 -15.03 16.33 -14.76
C PHE A 663 -13.85 16.92 -14.00
N THR A 664 -13.93 18.19 -13.59
CA THR A 664 -12.86 18.87 -12.85
C THR A 664 -12.57 18.18 -11.53
N TRP A 665 -13.59 17.72 -10.81
CA TRP A 665 -13.42 16.93 -9.60
C TRP A 665 -12.83 15.55 -9.89
N ARG A 666 -13.50 14.72 -10.70
CA ARG A 666 -13.11 13.30 -10.89
C ARG A 666 -11.80 13.11 -11.65
N THR A 667 -11.33 14.09 -12.42
CA THR A 667 -10.12 13.92 -13.24
C THR A 667 -9.00 14.89 -12.87
N MET A 668 -9.34 16.08 -12.36
CA MET A 668 -8.36 17.11 -12.02
C MET A 668 -8.29 17.37 -10.52
N GLY A 669 -9.13 16.75 -9.68
CA GLY A 669 -9.13 16.95 -8.22
C GLY A 669 -9.57 18.34 -7.77
N VAL A 670 -10.21 19.13 -8.64
CA VAL A 670 -10.57 20.53 -8.37
C VAL A 670 -11.99 20.61 -7.81
N PRO A 671 -12.20 21.03 -6.54
CA PRO A 671 -13.51 21.16 -5.94
C PRO A 671 -14.27 22.39 -6.47
N LYS A 672 -15.59 22.38 -6.30
CA LYS A 672 -16.49 23.45 -6.76
C LYS A 672 -16.13 24.81 -6.15
N ASN A 673 -15.70 24.85 -4.90
CA ASN A 673 -15.31 26.09 -4.21
C ASN A 673 -14.06 26.73 -4.83
N GLN A 674 -13.10 25.91 -5.26
CA GLN A 674 -11.94 26.39 -6.00
C GLN A 674 -12.33 26.90 -7.40
N VAL A 675 -13.30 26.24 -8.05
CA VAL A 675 -13.88 26.75 -9.31
C VAL A 675 -14.51 28.12 -9.11
N ASN A 676 -15.30 28.29 -8.04
CA ASN A 676 -15.93 29.56 -7.70
C ASN A 676 -14.91 30.68 -7.45
N CYS A 677 -13.72 30.36 -6.93
CA CYS A 677 -12.65 31.34 -6.69
C CYS A 677 -12.19 32.02 -7.98
N PHE A 678 -11.88 31.25 -9.04
CA PHE A 678 -11.46 31.87 -10.31
C PHE A 678 -12.63 32.41 -11.14
N LEU A 679 -13.84 31.86 -10.98
CA LEU A 679 -15.04 32.42 -11.61
C LEU A 679 -15.40 33.81 -11.06
N GLY A 680 -14.96 34.13 -9.84
CA GLY A 680 -15.06 35.48 -9.28
C GLY A 680 -14.17 36.51 -10.01
N ASP A 681 -13.08 36.07 -10.63
CA ASP A 681 -12.12 36.93 -11.34
C ASP A 681 -12.37 37.02 -12.86
N GLY A 682 -13.14 36.10 -13.44
CA GLY A 682 -13.42 36.06 -14.88
C GLY A 682 -14.10 34.76 -15.34
N SER A 683 -14.04 34.45 -16.64
CA SER A 683 -14.57 33.20 -17.17
C SER A 683 -13.55 32.05 -17.10
N VAL A 684 -14.02 30.80 -17.26
CA VAL A 684 -13.14 29.62 -17.42
C VAL A 684 -12.13 29.83 -18.57
N GLU A 685 -12.56 30.43 -19.68
CA GLU A 685 -11.67 30.71 -20.81
C GLU A 685 -10.59 31.74 -20.44
N ASP A 686 -10.93 32.73 -19.62
CA ASP A 686 -9.97 33.74 -19.18
C ASP A 686 -8.95 33.14 -18.21
N PHE A 687 -9.39 32.25 -17.31
CA PHE A 687 -8.49 31.49 -16.46
C PHE A 687 -7.51 30.64 -17.28
N VAL A 688 -8.01 29.87 -18.26
CA VAL A 688 -7.17 29.03 -19.14
C VAL A 688 -6.17 29.87 -19.93
N LYS A 689 -6.59 30.99 -20.52
CA LYS A 689 -5.68 31.92 -21.23
C LYS A 689 -4.62 32.46 -20.27
N ALA A 690 -5.02 32.95 -19.11
CA ALA A 690 -4.10 33.54 -18.14
C ALA A 690 -3.10 32.51 -17.57
N THR A 691 -3.50 31.24 -17.48
CA THR A 691 -2.66 30.13 -17.00
C THR A 691 -1.68 29.68 -18.09
N LEU A 692 -2.16 29.41 -19.32
CA LEU A 692 -1.36 28.73 -20.35
C LEU A 692 -0.63 29.67 -21.33
N ASP A 693 -1.19 30.83 -21.70
CA ASP A 693 -0.58 31.72 -22.70
C ASP A 693 0.84 32.21 -22.29
N PRO A 694 1.15 32.48 -21.01
CA PRO A 694 2.50 32.87 -20.61
C PRO A 694 3.57 31.75 -20.67
N ILE A 695 3.16 30.49 -20.60
CA ILE A 695 4.07 29.34 -20.38
C ILE A 695 5.10 29.16 -21.50
N PRO A 696 4.73 29.14 -22.79
CA PRO A 696 5.69 28.95 -23.88
C PRO A 696 6.76 30.06 -23.97
N LEU A 697 6.43 31.26 -23.49
CA LEU A 697 7.32 32.42 -23.47
C LEU A 697 8.19 32.48 -22.21
N HIS A 698 7.73 31.90 -21.09
CA HIS A 698 8.45 31.94 -19.82
C HIS A 698 9.77 31.17 -19.87
N SER A 699 9.75 29.94 -20.37
CA SER A 699 10.93 29.07 -20.38
C SER A 699 10.79 27.89 -21.35
N THR A 700 11.88 27.23 -21.73
CA THR A 700 11.81 26.05 -22.60
C THR A 700 11.29 24.83 -21.84
N LEU A 701 10.31 24.11 -22.41
CA LEU A 701 9.79 22.87 -21.83
C LEU A 701 10.88 21.79 -21.78
N LYS A 702 11.68 21.74 -22.85
CA LYS A 702 12.78 20.78 -23.04
C LYS A 702 13.87 20.85 -21.97
N ASP A 703 14.12 22.03 -21.38
CA ASP A 703 15.30 22.24 -20.53
C ASP A 703 14.93 22.64 -19.09
N THR A 704 13.81 23.32 -18.86
CA THR A 704 13.55 23.93 -17.54
C THR A 704 12.15 23.74 -16.99
N ASN A 705 11.14 23.50 -17.83
CA ASN A 705 9.74 23.34 -17.41
C ASN A 705 9.26 21.89 -17.53
N TYR A 706 9.68 21.08 -16.56
CA TYR A 706 9.36 19.66 -16.53
C TYR A 706 7.90 19.35 -16.22
N HIS A 707 7.15 20.29 -15.64
CA HIS A 707 5.75 20.09 -15.24
C HIS A 707 4.86 19.88 -16.47
N TYR A 708 4.89 20.83 -17.40
CA TYR A 708 4.15 20.69 -18.66
C TYR A 708 4.82 19.70 -19.62
N PHE A 709 6.16 19.61 -19.59
CA PHE A 709 6.88 18.61 -20.40
C PHE A 709 6.41 17.20 -20.05
N LEU A 710 6.29 16.84 -18.77
CA LEU A 710 5.78 15.53 -18.36
C LEU A 710 4.37 15.28 -18.91
N CYS A 711 3.46 16.23 -18.73
CA CYS A 711 2.08 16.09 -19.17
C CYS A 711 1.95 15.85 -20.69
N LEU A 712 2.80 16.51 -21.48
CA LEU A 712 2.77 16.43 -22.94
C LEU A 712 3.56 15.23 -23.48
N ASN A 713 4.71 14.93 -22.89
CA ASN A 713 5.62 13.88 -23.36
C ASN A 713 5.34 12.51 -22.72
N GLY A 714 4.66 12.48 -21.58
CA GLY A 714 4.32 11.28 -20.82
C GLY A 714 5.44 10.72 -19.96
N HIS A 715 6.65 11.28 -20.04
CA HIS A 715 7.80 10.92 -19.22
C HIS A 715 8.80 12.08 -19.13
N TYR A 716 9.69 12.06 -18.15
CA TYR A 716 10.76 13.04 -17.99
C TYR A 716 11.96 12.75 -18.91
N THR A 717 12.81 13.75 -19.11
CA THR A 717 14.14 13.59 -19.70
C THR A 717 15.22 14.04 -18.71
N PRO A 718 16.48 13.59 -18.83
CA PRO A 718 17.53 14.04 -17.93
C PRO A 718 17.73 15.56 -17.91
N ALA A 719 17.37 16.25 -19.00
CA ALA A 719 17.41 17.71 -19.08
C ALA A 719 16.23 18.36 -18.33
N SER A 720 15.01 17.86 -18.55
CA SER A 720 13.78 18.39 -17.96
C SER A 720 13.16 17.38 -17.00
N CYS A 721 13.62 17.43 -15.75
CA CYS A 721 13.13 16.62 -14.65
C CYS A 721 13.26 17.35 -13.29
N PRO A 722 12.44 16.97 -12.28
CA PRO A 722 12.63 17.39 -10.89
C PRO A 722 14.03 17.10 -10.35
N LEU A 723 14.48 17.91 -9.39
CA LEU A 723 15.83 17.80 -8.81
C LEU A 723 16.13 16.42 -8.21
N TYR A 724 15.15 15.77 -7.58
CA TYR A 724 15.32 14.42 -7.01
C TYR A 724 15.55 13.32 -8.06
N LEU A 725 15.20 13.58 -9.33
CA LEU A 725 15.47 12.67 -10.44
C LEU A 725 16.84 12.92 -11.08
N LYS A 726 17.55 14.00 -10.73
CA LYS A 726 18.91 14.22 -11.22
C LYS A 726 19.90 13.36 -10.43
N PRO A 727 21.03 12.91 -11.03
CA PRO A 727 22.01 12.08 -10.32
C PRO A 727 22.49 12.70 -9.02
N GLU A 728 22.71 14.01 -8.99
CA GLU A 728 23.20 14.74 -7.82
C GLU A 728 22.14 14.80 -6.72
N GLY A 729 20.87 15.05 -7.08
CA GLY A 729 19.76 15.08 -6.15
C GLY A 729 19.40 13.70 -5.60
N PHE A 730 19.45 12.67 -6.44
CA PHE A 730 19.31 11.27 -6.01
C PHE A 730 20.40 10.90 -5.00
N GLN A 731 21.66 11.25 -5.28
CA GLN A 731 22.76 10.96 -4.38
C GLN A 731 22.67 11.74 -3.06
N ALA A 732 22.24 13.00 -3.10
CA ALA A 732 22.00 13.82 -1.92
C ALA A 732 20.90 13.21 -1.02
N LEU A 733 19.81 12.70 -1.61
CA LEU A 733 18.75 12.03 -0.84
C LEU A 733 19.14 10.64 -0.34
N LYS A 734 20.05 9.94 -1.03
CA LYS A 734 20.58 8.65 -0.58
C LYS A 734 21.47 8.79 0.68
N ASP A 735 21.94 10.00 0.99
CA ASP A 735 22.61 10.31 2.25
C ASP A 735 21.65 10.16 3.45
N ALA A 736 22.12 9.46 4.48
CA ALA A 736 21.34 9.20 5.68
C ALA A 736 20.93 10.46 6.45
N GLN A 737 21.64 11.58 6.35
CA GLN A 737 21.24 12.81 7.06
C GLN A 737 20.00 13.43 6.43
N VAL A 738 20.02 13.68 5.12
CA VAL A 738 18.90 14.27 4.37
C VAL A 738 17.68 13.33 4.40
N HIS A 739 17.89 12.02 4.37
CA HIS A 739 16.80 11.04 4.35
C HIS A 739 15.94 11.04 5.64
N ASN A 740 16.49 11.45 6.80
CA ASN A 740 15.74 11.40 8.07
C ASN A 740 14.83 12.62 8.33
N VAL A 741 14.84 13.63 7.46
CA VAL A 741 14.09 14.88 7.67
C VAL A 741 12.59 14.69 7.48
N PHE A 742 12.15 13.63 6.80
CA PHE A 742 10.74 13.43 6.44
C PHE A 742 9.93 12.76 7.56
N LYS A 743 8.72 13.29 7.79
CA LYS A 743 7.64 12.66 8.55
C LYS A 743 6.34 12.79 7.77
N LEU A 744 5.81 11.64 7.33
CA LEU A 744 4.61 11.55 6.50
C LEU A 744 3.41 11.24 7.39
N HIS A 745 2.40 12.10 7.35
CA HIS A 745 1.16 12.01 8.11
C HIS A 745 0.01 11.63 7.18
N THR A 746 -0.81 10.67 7.58
CA THR A 746 -2.07 10.33 6.90
C THR A 746 -3.22 10.87 7.73
N ASP A 747 -3.51 12.16 7.59
CA ASP A 747 -4.50 12.84 8.41
C ASP A 747 -4.86 14.20 7.80
N THR A 748 -5.82 14.90 8.38
CA THR A 748 -6.12 16.29 8.03
C THR A 748 -5.00 17.22 8.51
N ILE A 749 -4.86 18.39 7.85
CA ILE A 749 -3.87 19.41 8.25
C ILE A 749 -4.13 19.86 9.69
N LEU A 750 -5.39 20.14 10.03
CA LEU A 750 -5.82 20.51 11.38
C LEU A 750 -5.36 19.49 12.44
N ASN A 751 -5.52 18.20 12.18
CA ASN A 751 -5.19 17.15 13.14
C ASN A 751 -3.70 17.04 13.38
N VAL A 752 -2.90 17.12 12.31
CA VAL A 752 -1.45 17.15 12.43
C VAL A 752 -1.01 18.38 13.21
N LEU A 753 -1.54 19.57 12.89
CA LEU A 753 -1.20 20.80 13.62
C LEU A 753 -1.49 20.66 15.12
N ARG A 754 -2.64 20.09 15.51
CA ARG A 754 -3.00 19.83 16.92
C ARG A 754 -2.02 18.93 17.65
N GLY A 755 -1.43 17.96 16.95
CA GLY A 755 -0.40 17.09 17.50
C GLY A 755 0.89 17.84 17.83
N LEU A 756 1.30 18.74 16.93
CA LEU A 756 2.57 19.46 17.02
C LEU A 756 2.62 20.42 18.22
N GLU A 757 3.82 20.53 18.80
CA GLU A 757 4.08 21.44 19.92
C GLU A 757 3.96 22.91 19.48
N PRO A 758 3.56 23.83 20.39
CA PRO A 758 3.60 25.26 20.12
C PRO A 758 4.99 25.70 19.66
N GLU A 759 5.04 26.62 18.70
CA GLU A 759 6.30 27.19 18.19
C GLU A 759 7.32 26.16 17.67
N SER A 760 6.85 24.99 17.20
CA SER A 760 7.69 23.95 16.60
C SER A 760 8.01 24.19 15.12
N LEU A 761 7.16 24.91 14.39
CA LEU A 761 7.30 25.13 12.94
C LEU A 761 7.80 26.55 12.62
N THR A 762 8.55 26.67 11.54
CA THR A 762 8.94 27.96 10.95
C THR A 762 8.11 28.31 9.73
N LYS A 763 7.67 27.30 8.96
CA LYS A 763 6.89 27.48 7.72
C LYS A 763 5.78 26.45 7.61
N ILE A 764 4.60 26.90 7.15
CA ILE A 764 3.46 26.05 6.81
C ILE A 764 3.08 26.35 5.36
N ILE A 765 3.07 25.34 4.49
CA ILE A 765 2.80 25.47 3.06
C ILE A 765 1.59 24.60 2.71
N VAL A 766 0.40 25.21 2.65
CA VAL A 766 -0.87 24.49 2.45
C VAL A 766 -1.35 24.47 0.99
N MET A 767 -0.49 24.84 0.06
CA MET A 767 -0.82 24.90 -1.38
C MET A 767 -2.16 25.64 -1.60
N ASP A 768 -3.11 25.05 -2.31
CA ASP A 768 -4.42 25.60 -2.63
C ASP A 768 -5.57 25.02 -1.80
N SER A 769 -5.28 24.30 -0.70
CA SER A 769 -6.32 23.70 0.14
C SER A 769 -7.32 24.72 0.68
N LEU A 770 -6.88 25.97 0.88
CA LEU A 770 -7.75 27.04 1.37
C LEU A 770 -8.87 27.42 0.39
N ASP A 771 -8.69 27.15 -0.90
CA ASP A 771 -9.73 27.37 -1.92
C ASP A 771 -10.89 26.36 -1.81
N TRP A 772 -10.73 25.31 -1.00
CA TRP A 772 -11.70 24.22 -0.88
C TRP A 772 -12.82 24.55 0.11
N PHE A 773 -12.57 25.48 1.04
CA PHE A 773 -13.53 25.88 2.07
C PHE A 773 -14.61 26.82 1.56
N ASP A 774 -15.77 26.75 2.20
CA ASP A 774 -16.87 27.68 1.98
C ASP A 774 -16.51 29.10 2.47
N PRO A 775 -16.87 30.17 1.75
CA PRO A 775 -16.63 31.54 2.18
C PRO A 775 -17.26 31.88 3.54
N ILE A 776 -16.42 32.37 4.46
CA ILE A 776 -16.87 32.83 5.79
C ILE A 776 -17.01 34.37 5.77
N PRO A 777 -18.19 34.91 6.15
CA PRO A 777 -18.39 36.35 6.24
C PRO A 777 -17.36 37.05 7.16
N PRO A 778 -16.89 38.27 6.82
CA PRO A 778 -15.94 39.00 7.65
C PRO A 778 -16.46 39.29 9.06
N SER A 779 -17.78 39.40 9.23
CA SER A 779 -18.45 39.65 10.51
C SER A 779 -18.49 38.45 11.45
N THR A 780 -18.24 37.23 10.95
CA THR A 780 -18.26 36.02 11.77
C THR A 780 -17.03 36.01 12.71
N PRO A 781 -17.21 35.95 14.04
CA PRO A 781 -16.09 35.92 14.97
C PRO A 781 -15.27 34.64 14.81
N LEU A 782 -14.00 34.68 15.21
CA LEU A 782 -13.18 33.47 15.32
C LEU A 782 -13.66 32.61 16.50
N PRO A 783 -13.44 31.27 16.45
CA PRO A 783 -13.61 30.39 17.60
C PRO A 783 -12.80 30.88 18.81
N LEU A 784 -13.29 30.59 20.02
CA LEU A 784 -12.57 30.92 21.26
C LEU A 784 -11.20 30.23 21.29
N ALA A 785 -10.19 30.92 21.81
CA ALA A 785 -8.85 30.34 21.95
C ALA A 785 -8.91 29.08 22.83
N GLY A 786 -8.44 27.95 22.29
CA GLY A 786 -8.53 26.64 22.96
C GLY A 786 -9.84 25.89 22.75
N ALA A 787 -10.79 26.43 21.97
CA ALA A 787 -11.94 25.67 21.51
C ALA A 787 -11.46 24.52 20.60
N GLN A 788 -11.95 23.32 20.87
CA GLN A 788 -11.78 22.19 19.97
C GLN A 788 -12.96 22.19 18.99
N ALA A 789 -12.67 21.92 17.71
CA ALA A 789 -13.74 21.59 16.77
C ALA A 789 -14.47 20.33 17.32
N LEU A 790 -15.80 20.35 17.32
CA LEU A 790 -16.61 19.24 17.81
C LEU A 790 -16.51 18.04 16.87
N ASP A 791 -16.28 16.83 17.38
CA ASP A 791 -16.02 15.64 16.54
C ASP A 791 -17.28 14.87 16.12
N GLU A 792 -18.46 15.36 16.50
CA GLU A 792 -19.74 14.76 16.15
C GLU A 792 -20.47 15.65 15.14
N LEU A 793 -20.95 15.04 14.04
CA LEU A 793 -22.00 15.66 13.23
C LEU A 793 -23.18 15.88 14.17
N ASP A 794 -23.44 17.13 14.55
CA ASP A 794 -24.62 17.48 15.33
C ASP A 794 -25.86 16.86 14.68
N ASP A 795 -26.81 16.40 15.49
CA ASP A 795 -28.06 15.78 15.05
C ASP A 795 -28.87 16.68 14.09
N ASN A 796 -28.54 17.98 14.03
CA ASN A 796 -29.18 18.96 13.18
C ASN A 796 -28.27 19.42 12.02
N PRO A 797 -28.71 19.32 10.75
CA PRO A 797 -27.94 19.71 9.57
C PRO A 797 -27.35 21.13 9.60
N GLU A 798 -28.05 22.12 10.17
CA GLU A 798 -27.54 23.49 10.26
C GLU A 798 -26.33 23.63 11.20
N ALA A 799 -26.27 22.83 12.27
CA ALA A 799 -25.16 22.85 13.22
C ALA A 799 -23.94 22.10 12.66
N ALA A 800 -24.17 20.98 11.97
CA ALA A 800 -23.14 20.31 11.17
C ALA A 800 -22.56 21.22 10.06
N TYR A 801 -23.41 22.02 9.39
CA TYR A 801 -22.97 22.99 8.38
C TYR A 801 -22.14 24.16 8.95
N GLU A 802 -22.54 24.72 10.09
CA GLU A 802 -21.72 25.75 10.78
C GLU A 802 -20.42 25.18 11.36
N HIS A 803 -20.41 23.92 11.79
CA HIS A 803 -19.21 23.20 12.21
C HIS A 803 -18.17 23.08 11.09
N LEU A 804 -18.59 22.80 9.85
CA LEU A 804 -17.70 22.68 8.68
C LEU A 804 -17.09 24.01 8.24
N LYS A 805 -17.84 25.10 8.35
CA LYS A 805 -17.27 26.46 8.19
C LYS A 805 -16.25 26.78 9.28
N SER A 806 -16.38 26.18 10.46
CA SER A 806 -15.47 26.42 11.59
C SER A 806 -14.11 25.75 11.42
N GLU A 807 -13.97 24.70 10.62
CA GLU A 807 -12.70 23.96 10.51
C GLU A 807 -11.54 24.82 10.01
N LEU A 808 -11.77 25.70 9.02
CA LEU A 808 -10.73 26.61 8.52
C LEU A 808 -10.20 27.53 9.61
N ASP A 809 -11.09 28.15 10.39
CA ASP A 809 -10.66 29.08 11.44
C ASP A 809 -9.92 28.33 12.55
N HIS A 810 -10.33 27.10 12.89
CA HIS A 810 -9.56 26.24 13.80
C HIS A 810 -8.18 25.90 13.22
N GLU A 811 -8.09 25.61 11.91
CA GLU A 811 -6.82 25.34 11.24
C GLU A 811 -5.90 26.56 11.32
N ILE A 812 -6.39 27.75 11.01
CA ILE A 812 -5.63 29.01 11.10
C ILE A 812 -5.15 29.29 12.54
N LEU A 813 -5.99 29.04 13.54
CA LEU A 813 -5.62 29.21 14.96
C LEU A 813 -4.53 28.22 15.39
N GLU A 814 -4.63 26.97 14.94
CA GLU A 814 -3.60 25.95 15.19
C GLU A 814 -2.30 26.26 14.44
N MET A 815 -2.36 26.76 13.20
CA MET A 815 -1.20 27.28 12.47
C MET A 815 -0.50 28.37 13.30
N ARG A 816 -1.26 29.30 13.87
CA ARG A 816 -0.69 30.36 14.73
C ARG A 816 -0.03 29.79 15.98
N ARG A 817 -0.61 28.76 16.59
CA ARG A 817 -0.06 28.14 17.79
C ARG A 817 1.30 27.49 17.51
N VAL A 818 1.39 26.72 16.43
CA VAL A 818 2.60 25.93 16.13
C VAL A 818 3.71 26.72 15.44
N LEU A 819 3.39 27.84 14.77
CA LEU A 819 4.41 28.71 14.16
C LEU A 819 5.21 29.45 15.24
N LYS A 820 6.53 29.59 15.05
CA LYS A 820 7.37 30.53 15.81
C LYS A 820 7.00 31.98 15.48
N SER A 821 7.30 32.94 16.37
CA SER A 821 7.25 34.37 15.99
C SER A 821 8.19 34.63 14.80
N GLY A 822 7.71 35.38 13.80
CA GLY A 822 8.36 35.54 12.50
C GLY A 822 8.14 34.37 11.52
N GLY A 823 7.54 33.27 11.96
CA GLY A 823 7.16 32.14 11.11
C GLY A 823 6.02 32.50 10.15
N ILE A 824 5.92 31.77 9.04
CA ILE A 824 4.97 32.08 7.96
C ILE A 824 4.06 30.90 7.60
N ALA A 825 2.78 31.18 7.39
CA ALA A 825 1.86 30.31 6.65
C ALA A 825 1.72 30.82 5.21
N VAL A 826 1.76 29.91 4.24
CA VAL A 826 1.85 30.21 2.80
C VAL A 826 0.83 29.36 2.06
N TRP A 827 0.14 29.99 1.11
CA TRP A 827 -0.83 29.34 0.23
C TRP A 827 -0.82 29.98 -1.15
N ARG A 828 -1.29 29.21 -2.11
CA ARG A 828 -1.61 29.64 -3.47
C ARG A 828 -3.12 29.65 -3.65
N SER A 829 -3.63 30.50 -4.55
CA SER A 829 -5.07 30.56 -4.81
C SER A 829 -5.37 30.69 -6.29
N ALA A 830 -6.47 30.07 -6.71
CA ALA A 830 -7.09 30.27 -8.00
C ALA A 830 -7.65 31.70 -8.17
N ALA A 831 -7.91 32.41 -7.07
CA ALA A 831 -8.27 33.82 -7.07
C ALA A 831 -7.03 34.72 -6.92
N LYS A 832 -7.05 35.91 -7.51
CA LYS A 832 -6.06 36.98 -7.26
C LYS A 832 -6.18 37.51 -5.83
N TYR A 833 -7.41 37.59 -5.34
CA TYR A 833 -7.75 38.22 -4.07
C TYR A 833 -8.66 37.34 -3.20
N PRO A 834 -8.17 36.20 -2.65
CA PRO A 834 -9.00 35.25 -1.93
C PRO A 834 -9.62 35.81 -0.64
N TRP A 835 -10.81 35.34 -0.29
CA TRP A 835 -11.61 35.84 0.85
C TRP A 835 -10.96 35.51 2.21
N TYR A 836 -10.32 34.34 2.34
CA TYR A 836 -9.78 33.83 3.60
C TYR A 836 -8.54 34.60 4.13
N ARG A 837 -7.94 35.50 3.33
CA ARG A 837 -6.90 36.44 3.80
C ARG A 837 -7.34 37.23 5.02
N GLN A 838 -8.62 37.63 5.05
CA GLN A 838 -9.16 38.38 6.17
C GLN A 838 -9.21 37.53 7.45
N ARG A 839 -9.41 36.21 7.34
CA ARG A 839 -9.46 35.30 8.48
C ARG A 839 -8.09 35.19 9.15
N PHE A 840 -7.02 35.09 8.37
CA PHE A 840 -5.64 35.19 8.89
C PHE A 840 -5.39 36.54 9.59
N GLY A 841 -5.87 37.66 9.02
CA GLY A 841 -5.77 38.97 9.66
C GLY A 841 -6.49 39.04 11.01
N LEU A 842 -7.72 38.51 11.10
CA LEU A 842 -8.48 38.39 12.35
C LEU A 842 -7.77 37.50 13.36
N ALA A 843 -7.13 36.43 12.89
CA ALA A 843 -6.32 35.55 13.71
C ALA A 843 -4.97 36.17 14.09
N GLY A 844 -4.74 37.46 13.77
CA GLY A 844 -3.59 38.27 14.16
C GLY A 844 -2.30 38.00 13.39
N PHE A 845 -2.41 37.44 12.18
CA PHE A 845 -1.29 37.41 11.25
C PHE A 845 -1.17 38.71 10.44
N LYS A 846 0.04 38.98 9.99
CA LYS A 846 0.32 40.01 8.99
C LYS A 846 0.31 39.40 7.60
N VAL A 847 -0.76 39.64 6.86
CA VAL A 847 -1.01 39.03 5.54
C VAL A 847 -0.49 39.92 4.41
N ARG A 848 0.27 39.34 3.47
CA ARG A 848 0.83 40.04 2.31
C ARG A 848 0.87 39.13 1.09
N ALA A 849 0.65 39.71 -0.09
CA ALA A 849 0.91 39.01 -1.35
C ALA A 849 2.43 38.86 -1.54
N ILE A 850 2.85 37.69 -2.00
CA ILE A 850 4.19 37.47 -2.55
C ILE A 850 4.14 37.78 -4.04
N ASP A 851 3.15 37.23 -4.75
CA ASP A 851 2.92 37.49 -6.17
C ASP A 851 1.43 37.43 -6.50
N ILE A 852 1.00 38.22 -7.48
CA ILE A 852 -0.36 38.21 -8.03
C ILE A 852 -0.23 38.29 -9.54
N ARG A 853 -0.85 37.33 -10.23
CA ARG A 853 -0.80 37.23 -11.69
C ARG A 853 -1.29 38.53 -12.34
N GLY A 854 -0.44 39.12 -13.16
CA GLY A 854 -0.72 40.34 -13.94
C GLY A 854 -0.21 40.25 -15.38
N ASN A 855 -0.83 41.02 -16.29
CA ASN A 855 -0.37 41.37 -17.64
C ASN A 855 0.50 40.32 -18.38
N GLY A 856 -0.02 39.12 -18.56
CA GLY A 856 0.64 38.08 -19.37
C GLY A 856 1.95 37.52 -18.81
N LYS A 857 2.27 37.79 -17.53
CA LYS A 857 3.44 37.22 -16.85
C LYS A 857 3.04 36.01 -16.02
N ALA A 858 3.87 34.98 -16.07
CA ALA A 858 3.76 33.80 -15.23
C ALA A 858 4.32 34.09 -13.82
N ILE A 859 3.65 33.59 -12.78
CA ILE A 859 4.13 33.69 -11.38
C ILE A 859 5.23 32.67 -11.06
N ASP A 860 5.22 31.54 -11.76
CA ASP A 860 6.22 30.49 -11.70
C ASP A 860 6.19 29.65 -13.00
N ALA A 861 7.02 28.62 -13.12
CA ALA A 861 7.06 27.79 -14.34
C ALA A 861 5.76 27.02 -14.61
N VAL A 862 4.86 26.92 -13.62
CA VAL A 862 3.59 26.21 -13.75
C VAL A 862 2.44 27.18 -14.02
N ASN A 863 2.46 28.35 -13.39
CA ASN A 863 1.47 29.40 -13.50
C ASN A 863 0.02 28.90 -13.33
N MET A 864 -0.21 27.87 -12.51
CA MET A 864 -1.57 27.33 -12.30
C MET A 864 -2.44 28.31 -11.52
N TYR A 865 -1.85 28.94 -10.51
CA TYR A 865 -2.56 29.79 -9.54
C TYR A 865 -2.49 31.27 -9.88
N ALA A 866 -3.53 32.02 -9.51
CA ALA A 866 -3.64 33.44 -9.79
C ALA A 866 -2.90 34.31 -8.76
N SER A 867 -2.61 33.78 -7.57
CA SER A 867 -1.81 34.48 -6.56
C SER A 867 -1.08 33.54 -5.59
N LEU A 868 -0.03 34.06 -4.98
CA LEU A 868 0.76 33.45 -3.90
C LEU A 868 0.80 34.42 -2.72
N TRP A 869 0.43 33.96 -1.54
CA TRP A 869 0.29 34.79 -0.33
C TRP A 869 1.05 34.20 0.84
N ARG A 870 1.40 35.08 1.78
CA ARG A 870 1.93 34.69 3.10
C ARG A 870 1.22 35.42 4.23
N ALA A 871 1.12 34.75 5.36
CA ALA A 871 0.69 35.26 6.65
C ALA A 871 1.83 35.07 7.66
N GLU A 872 2.39 36.16 8.16
CA GLU A 872 3.48 36.16 9.14
C GLU A 872 2.93 36.26 10.56
N LYS A 873 3.35 35.36 11.46
CA LYS A 873 3.02 35.43 12.88
C LYS A 873 3.88 36.52 13.52
N LEU A 874 3.23 37.57 14.02
CA LEU A 874 3.88 38.67 14.73
C LEU A 874 4.34 38.24 16.12
#